data_AF-A0A8X7RYH6-F1
#
_entry.id   AF-A0A8X7RYH6-F1
#
_cell.length_a   1.000
_cell.length_b   1.000
_cell.length_c   1.000
_cell.angle_alpha   90.00
_cell.angle_beta   90.00
_cell.angle_gamma   90.00
#
_symmetry.space_group_name_H-M   'P 1'
#
loop_
_entity.id
_entity.type
_entity.pdbx_description
1 polymer ?
#
loop_
_entity_poly.entity_id
_entity_poly.type
_entity_poly.pdbx_seq_one_letter_code
_entity_poly.pdbx_strand_id
1 'polypeptide(L)'
;MYVTRRLSEYQRNRSELKQPLPEGPNSGVLIIQDEESKPTCCFGSCYSTELKGLPFPQNAKLTVIYIIAAYNTTIVYRDPVVFIPVLDQPLSSNRYHAIKRSGKHSGEASANAKEEDRVPCCFCFTRVPEAKPQQADPYDIYQQFEIHQRKSLSRYYFATSVAPDGVPPEFLKRKGWTVEYSTSEDYGLSDDAKGINAKLRSEFPSDLNRSVVVGNWYVPFIFVKDGDAKDQLNSSTYYNMTLYQKWEEVYSCENAGKENREVVVKVEVEPEVVKLGGQVIGKETIRMDENGVVWFGVANKSVGLRSAVTERMKWEEERFGWKSRAVVERTDRFDGGGSSWKSYKCYVLVESFVLRRMDESLVLTFEFTHADREASASAKEEDRVPCFFCFTRVPEAKPQQADPSDIYQQFEIHQSKSWDRGYFAKSVAPGGKPPKFLKRKDWSVEYSTSVDYGLRDDAKGIQAQLRSQLPTDLNTNVLVGKWYVPFIFVKEGNAKVQLKSSTYYNMTLYQKWEEVYSCENAYKENREVVVNVEVEPEVVKLGEQGIGKETIRVNENGVVWFGIANKSVGLRSAVTERMKWEEERFGWKSDSRRAVVKRSDKFDGGGSNWKSYKCYVLVESFVLRRMDESVVLTFEFKHGDKLKSKWES
;
A
#
# COMPACT_ATOMS: atom_id res chain seq x y z
N MET A 1 -4.81 6.98 -6.05
CA MET A 1 -6.21 7.13 -6.54
C MET A 1 -7.07 7.73 -5.44
N TYR A 2 -8.11 8.47 -5.80
CA TYR A 2 -8.94 9.18 -4.82
C TYR A 2 -10.38 8.68 -4.80
N VAL A 3 -10.92 8.49 -3.61
CA VAL A 3 -12.37 8.36 -3.38
C VAL A 3 -12.96 9.74 -3.15
N THR A 4 -14.28 9.87 -3.24
CA THR A 4 -14.99 11.12 -2.94
C THR A 4 -15.80 11.01 -1.65
N ARG A 5 -15.98 12.15 -1.00
CA ARG A 5 -16.85 12.33 0.17
C ARG A 5 -17.55 13.67 0.09
N ARG A 6 -18.75 13.79 0.67
CA ARG A 6 -19.52 15.03 0.61
C ARG A 6 -19.10 15.97 1.72
N LEU A 7 -19.04 17.27 1.41
CA LEU A 7 -18.65 18.28 2.39
C LEU A 7 -19.66 18.38 3.55
N SER A 8 -20.96 18.18 3.27
CA SER A 8 -22.02 18.20 4.29
C SER A 8 -21.85 17.13 5.38
N GLU A 9 -21.33 15.94 5.03
CA GLU A 9 -21.05 14.86 5.98
C GLU A 9 -20.08 15.31 7.07
N TYR A 10 -18.99 15.98 6.66
CA TYR A 10 -17.99 16.52 7.59
C TYR A 10 -18.46 17.74 8.37
N GLN A 11 -19.32 18.57 7.77
CA GLN A 11 -19.92 19.71 8.47
C GLN A 11 -20.84 19.25 9.60
N ARG A 12 -21.61 18.17 9.37
CA ARG A 12 -22.47 17.54 10.38
C ARG A 12 -21.68 16.78 11.44
N ASN A 13 -20.60 16.08 11.05
CA ASN A 13 -19.80 15.25 11.94
C ASN A 13 -18.30 15.45 11.74
N ARG A 14 -17.72 16.45 12.42
CA ARG A 14 -16.28 16.75 12.32
C ARG A 14 -15.35 15.61 12.72
N SER A 15 -15.82 14.64 13.51
CA SER A 15 -15.02 13.47 13.88
C SER A 15 -14.68 12.59 12.67
N GLU A 16 -15.45 12.69 11.58
CA GLU A 16 -15.20 11.94 10.35
C GLU A 16 -13.92 12.39 9.63
N LEU A 17 -13.42 13.60 9.90
CA LEU A 17 -12.12 14.08 9.38
C LEU A 17 -10.92 13.29 9.93
N LYS A 18 -11.14 12.54 11.01
CA LYS A 18 -10.15 11.65 11.64
C LYS A 18 -10.31 10.19 11.22
N GLN A 19 -11.27 9.86 10.36
CA GLN A 19 -11.42 8.49 9.89
C GLN A 19 -10.14 8.03 9.17
N PRO A 20 -9.82 6.73 9.29
CA PRO A 20 -8.72 6.16 8.53
C PRO A 20 -8.95 6.35 7.03
N LEU A 21 -7.85 6.51 6.31
CA LEU A 21 -7.85 6.61 4.85
C LEU A 21 -8.47 5.36 4.22
N PRO A 22 -8.91 5.46 2.95
CA PRO A 22 -9.21 4.27 2.15
C PRO A 22 -8.06 3.27 2.23
N GLU A 23 -8.39 1.99 2.36
CA GLU A 23 -7.39 0.94 2.58
C GLU A 23 -6.37 0.89 1.43
N GLY A 24 -5.09 0.71 1.77
CA GLY A 24 -3.99 0.54 0.83
C GLY A 24 -3.22 1.82 0.49
N PRO A 25 -2.04 1.68 -0.13
CA PRO A 25 -1.13 2.78 -0.41
C PRO A 25 -1.66 3.71 -1.51
N ASN A 26 -1.06 4.89 -1.65
CA ASN A 26 -1.35 5.88 -2.67
C ASN A 26 -2.85 6.23 -2.73
N SER A 27 -3.49 6.34 -1.57
CA SER A 27 -4.92 6.61 -1.40
C SER A 27 -5.16 8.06 -1.03
N GLY A 28 -6.21 8.66 -1.59
CA GLY A 28 -6.63 10.02 -1.24
C GLY A 28 -8.13 10.18 -1.15
N VAL A 29 -8.58 11.31 -0.61
CA VAL A 29 -10.00 11.68 -0.52
C VAL A 29 -10.20 13.05 -1.15
N LEU A 30 -11.10 13.15 -2.13
CA LEU A 30 -11.59 14.40 -2.69
C LEU A 30 -12.91 14.77 -2.03
N ILE A 31 -13.14 16.06 -1.84
CA ILE A 31 -14.32 16.61 -1.21
C ILE A 31 -15.22 17.23 -2.27
N ILE A 32 -16.47 16.79 -2.31
CA ILE A 32 -17.50 17.34 -3.18
C ILE A 32 -18.35 18.31 -2.37
N GLN A 33 -18.46 19.55 -2.82
CA GLN A 33 -19.45 20.49 -2.33
C GLN A 33 -20.81 20.10 -2.89
N ASP A 34 -21.62 19.45 -2.06
CA ASP A 34 -23.01 19.13 -2.34
C ASP A 34 -23.94 20.31 -2.00
N GLU A 35 -25.18 20.28 -2.51
CA GLU A 35 -26.18 21.36 -2.32
C GLU A 35 -26.38 21.77 -0.86
N GLU A 36 -26.35 20.81 0.07
CA GLU A 36 -26.55 21.09 1.49
C GLU A 36 -25.37 21.85 2.11
N SER A 37 -24.17 21.61 1.60
CA SER A 37 -22.95 22.24 2.09
C SER A 37 -22.72 23.65 1.55
N LYS A 38 -23.55 24.12 0.60
CA LYS A 38 -23.42 25.45 0.01
C LYS A 38 -23.66 26.52 1.09
N PRO A 39 -22.70 27.40 1.35
CA PRO A 39 -22.84 28.41 2.38
C PRO A 39 -23.95 29.39 1.99
N THR A 40 -24.93 29.57 2.86
CA THR A 40 -25.99 30.57 2.68
C THR A 40 -25.64 31.88 3.40
N CYS A 41 -26.11 33.00 2.85
CA CYS A 41 -26.06 34.33 3.45
C CYS A 41 -27.49 34.90 3.52
N CYS A 42 -27.62 36.11 4.09
CA CYS A 42 -28.91 36.83 4.18
C CYS A 42 -30.06 35.97 4.74
N PHE A 43 -29.85 35.32 5.89
CA PHE A 43 -30.85 34.43 6.52
C PHE A 43 -31.35 33.27 5.65
N GLY A 44 -30.50 32.76 4.74
CA GLY A 44 -30.85 31.63 3.87
C GLY A 44 -31.43 32.04 2.51
N SER A 45 -31.55 33.34 2.23
CA SER A 45 -32.16 33.84 0.98
C SER A 45 -31.18 33.96 -0.20
N CYS A 46 -29.87 33.92 0.05
CA CYS A 46 -28.85 33.92 -1.00
C CYS A 46 -27.69 32.97 -0.67
N TYR A 47 -26.90 32.60 -1.68
CA TYR A 47 -25.66 31.86 -1.50
C TYR A 47 -24.49 32.82 -1.27
N SER A 48 -23.66 32.50 -0.29
CA SER A 48 -22.38 33.19 -0.02
C SER A 48 -21.34 32.73 -1.03
N THR A 49 -20.55 33.65 -1.57
CA THR A 49 -19.42 33.35 -2.47
C THR A 49 -18.14 32.97 -1.72
N GLU A 50 -18.07 33.23 -0.41
CA GLU A 50 -16.91 32.89 0.43
C GLU A 50 -17.04 31.50 1.07
N LEU A 51 -15.98 30.70 0.98
CA LEU A 51 -15.84 29.42 1.69
C LEU A 51 -15.41 29.62 3.15
N LYS A 52 -16.09 28.92 4.06
CA LYS A 52 -15.77 28.89 5.48
C LYS A 52 -15.38 27.48 5.92
N GLY A 53 -14.24 27.35 6.57
CA GLY A 53 -13.81 26.05 7.09
C GLY A 53 -12.94 25.24 6.13
N LEU A 54 -12.34 24.19 6.68
CA LEU A 54 -11.67 23.11 5.96
C LEU A 54 -12.49 21.82 6.14
N PRO A 55 -12.39 20.85 5.22
CA PRO A 55 -11.53 20.82 4.03
C PRO A 55 -12.07 21.66 2.85
N PHE A 56 -11.22 21.97 1.87
CA PHE A 56 -11.65 22.65 0.65
C PHE A 56 -12.34 21.69 -0.32
N PRO A 57 -13.41 22.12 -1.02
CA PRO A 57 -14.03 21.30 -2.06
C PRO A 57 -13.19 21.29 -3.34
N GLN A 58 -13.16 20.13 -4.00
CA GLN A 58 -12.40 19.88 -5.23
C GLN A 58 -13.26 19.94 -6.50
N ASN A 59 -14.59 19.90 -6.38
CA ASN A 59 -15.50 20.06 -7.52
C ASN A 59 -15.70 21.54 -7.91
N ALA A 60 -15.30 22.50 -7.05
CA ALA A 60 -15.51 23.93 -7.28
C ALA A 60 -14.23 24.65 -7.73
N LYS A 61 -14.39 25.66 -8.59
CA LYS A 61 -13.26 26.53 -9.01
C LYS A 61 -12.95 27.56 -7.93
N LEU A 62 -11.80 27.41 -7.28
CA LEU A 62 -11.39 28.25 -6.15
C LEU A 62 -10.50 29.42 -6.59
N THR A 63 -10.61 30.52 -5.87
CA THR A 63 -9.75 31.71 -5.99
C THR A 63 -9.34 32.18 -4.60
N VAL A 64 -8.03 32.21 -4.35
CA VAL A 64 -7.47 32.81 -3.13
C VAL A 64 -7.51 34.32 -3.26
N ILE A 65 -8.03 35.00 -2.24
CA ILE A 65 -8.19 36.45 -2.23
C ILE A 65 -7.47 37.06 -1.04
N TYR A 66 -6.70 38.11 -1.30
CA TYR A 66 -6.07 38.90 -0.27
C TYR A 66 -6.34 40.38 -0.51
N ILE A 67 -6.90 41.06 0.49
CA ILE A 67 -7.29 42.47 0.40
C ILE A 67 -6.38 43.30 1.30
N ILE A 68 -5.78 44.34 0.73
CA ILE A 68 -5.04 45.37 1.47
C ILE A 68 -5.83 46.67 1.39
N ALA A 69 -6.17 47.25 2.54
CA ALA A 69 -6.75 48.58 2.64
C ALA A 69 -5.72 49.53 3.25
N ALA A 70 -5.27 50.53 2.48
CA ALA A 70 -4.36 51.56 2.95
C ALA A 70 -4.76 52.93 2.39
N TYR A 71 -4.88 53.93 3.26
CA TYR A 71 -5.07 55.36 2.94
C TYR A 71 -6.02 55.62 1.75
N ASN A 72 -7.26 55.12 1.83
CA ASN A 72 -8.35 55.22 0.83
C ASN A 72 -8.22 54.37 -0.45
N THR A 73 -7.18 53.54 -0.60
CA THR A 73 -7.04 52.61 -1.73
C THR A 73 -7.20 51.17 -1.25
N THR A 74 -8.03 50.39 -1.95
CA THR A 74 -8.19 48.95 -1.73
C THR A 74 -7.56 48.18 -2.88
N ILE A 75 -6.53 47.40 -2.57
CA ILE A 75 -5.88 46.51 -3.54
C ILE A 75 -6.35 45.09 -3.26
N VAL A 76 -6.89 44.43 -4.29
CA VAL A 76 -7.38 43.06 -4.20
C VAL A 76 -6.50 42.16 -5.07
N TYR A 77 -5.80 41.23 -4.43
CA TYR A 77 -5.05 40.17 -5.10
C TYR A 77 -5.97 38.96 -5.29
N ARG A 78 -6.00 38.40 -6.50
CA ARG A 78 -6.79 37.23 -6.86
C ARG A 78 -5.90 36.19 -7.49
N ASP A 79 -5.84 35.03 -6.87
CA ASP A 79 -5.04 33.89 -7.31
C ASP A 79 -5.96 32.68 -7.57
N PRO A 80 -6.34 32.43 -8.82
CA PRO A 80 -7.07 31.22 -9.21
C PRO A 80 -6.23 29.97 -8.99
N VAL A 81 -6.71 29.05 -8.13
CA VAL A 81 -5.92 27.90 -7.67
C VAL A 81 -6.79 26.64 -7.59
N VAL A 82 -6.19 25.49 -7.90
CA VAL A 82 -6.75 24.16 -7.60
C VAL A 82 -5.97 23.55 -6.45
N PHE A 83 -6.67 23.23 -5.36
CA PHE A 83 -6.09 22.55 -4.21
C PHE A 83 -6.36 21.05 -4.30
N ILE A 84 -5.30 20.26 -4.45
CA ILE A 84 -5.37 18.79 -4.52
C ILE A 84 -4.83 18.22 -3.21
N PRO A 85 -5.64 17.48 -2.41
CA PRO A 85 -5.18 16.86 -1.18
C PRO A 85 -3.99 15.91 -1.43
N VAL A 86 -2.99 15.92 -0.54
CA VAL A 86 -1.82 15.04 -0.65
C VAL A 86 -2.22 13.57 -0.42
N LEU A 87 -1.62 12.64 -1.17
CA LEU A 87 -1.84 11.20 -1.01
C LEU A 87 -1.39 10.69 0.36
N ASP A 88 -2.03 9.63 0.85
CA ASP A 88 -1.71 8.93 2.09
C ASP A 88 -1.71 9.83 3.34
N GLN A 89 -2.39 10.98 3.26
CA GLN A 89 -2.59 11.90 4.38
C GLN A 89 -4.07 12.02 4.72
N PRO A 90 -4.47 11.95 6.00
CA PRO A 90 -5.85 12.16 6.38
C PRO A 90 -6.27 13.61 6.08
N LEU A 91 -7.55 13.85 5.82
CA LEU A 91 -8.07 15.21 5.56
C LEU A 91 -7.80 16.18 6.70
N SER A 92 -7.71 15.68 7.93
CA SER A 92 -7.35 16.48 9.12
C SER A 92 -5.92 17.06 9.07
N SER A 93 -5.03 16.52 8.22
CA SER A 93 -3.70 17.09 8.00
C SER A 93 -3.73 18.43 7.28
N ASN A 94 -4.82 18.74 6.55
CA ASN A 94 -4.96 19.95 5.74
C ASN A 94 -3.78 20.20 4.78
N ARG A 95 -3.19 19.12 4.25
CA ARG A 95 -2.08 19.18 3.29
C ARG A 95 -2.58 19.14 1.85
N TYR A 96 -2.14 20.10 1.05
CA TYR A 96 -2.56 20.24 -0.34
C TYR A 96 -1.38 20.61 -1.25
N HIS A 97 -1.45 20.16 -2.50
CA HIS A 97 -0.76 20.78 -3.62
C HIS A 97 -1.57 21.99 -4.11
N ALA A 98 -0.90 23.09 -4.45
CA ALA A 98 -1.54 24.31 -4.95
C ALA A 98 -1.18 24.55 -6.42
N ILE A 99 -2.11 24.23 -7.33
CA ILE A 99 -1.91 24.35 -8.78
C ILE A 99 -2.47 25.68 -9.27
N LYS A 100 -1.71 26.42 -10.09
CA LYS A 100 -2.20 27.66 -10.71
C LYS A 100 -3.24 27.33 -11.78
N ARG A 101 -4.43 27.94 -11.67
CA ARG A 101 -5.54 27.70 -12.61
C ARG A 101 -5.50 28.58 -13.84
N SER A 102 -4.84 29.73 -13.78
CA SER A 102 -4.85 30.72 -14.85
C SER A 102 -3.51 31.44 -14.99
N GLY A 103 -3.35 32.19 -16.09
CA GLY A 103 -2.15 32.94 -16.39
C GLY A 103 -1.09 32.11 -17.12
N LYS A 104 0.14 32.64 -17.14
CA LYS A 104 1.28 32.03 -17.85
C LYS A 104 1.63 30.64 -17.33
N HIS A 105 1.48 30.44 -16.03
CA HIS A 105 1.85 29.23 -15.30
C HIS A 105 0.65 28.31 -15.02
N SER A 106 -0.42 28.40 -15.83
CA SER A 106 -1.60 27.56 -15.66
C SER A 106 -1.25 26.07 -15.85
N GLY A 107 -1.71 25.20 -14.94
CA GLY A 107 -1.35 23.78 -14.91
C GLY A 107 -0.10 23.44 -14.11
N GLU A 108 0.71 24.45 -13.74
CA GLU A 108 1.92 24.26 -12.93
C GLU A 108 1.62 24.30 -11.43
N ALA A 109 2.38 23.52 -10.66
CA ALA A 109 2.34 23.51 -9.21
C ALA A 109 3.13 24.68 -8.63
N SER A 110 2.55 25.33 -7.61
CA SER A 110 3.27 26.31 -6.81
C SER A 110 4.26 25.59 -5.91
N ALA A 111 5.46 26.16 -5.76
CA ALA A 111 6.52 25.61 -4.93
C ALA A 111 6.88 26.58 -3.79
N ASN A 112 7.37 26.02 -2.68
CA ASN A 112 8.02 26.76 -1.62
C ASN A 112 9.43 27.13 -2.09
N ALA A 113 9.85 28.38 -1.86
CA ALA A 113 11.25 28.78 -2.00
C ALA A 113 12.06 28.24 -0.83
N LYS A 114 13.38 28.11 -0.98
CA LYS A 114 14.20 27.66 0.15
C LYS A 114 14.74 28.85 0.94
N GLU A 115 14.77 28.74 2.25
CA GLU A 115 15.32 29.79 3.12
C GLU A 115 16.82 30.03 2.86
N GLU A 116 17.54 29.03 2.33
CA GLU A 116 18.95 29.15 1.92
C GLU A 116 19.17 30.08 0.71
N ASP A 117 18.17 30.27 -0.15
CA ASP A 117 18.26 31.11 -1.36
C ASP A 117 18.13 32.61 -1.06
N ARG A 118 18.28 33.01 0.21
CA ARG A 118 18.02 34.36 0.68
C ARG A 118 19.04 35.34 0.10
N VAL A 119 18.55 36.34 -0.62
CA VAL A 119 19.37 37.37 -1.26
C VAL A 119 19.29 38.71 -0.50
N PRO A 120 20.36 39.51 -0.50
CA PRO A 120 20.31 40.90 -0.05
C PRO A 120 19.30 41.72 -0.86
N CYS A 121 18.48 42.52 -0.18
CA CYS A 121 17.53 43.47 -0.76
C CYS A 121 17.80 44.89 -0.20
N CYS A 122 17.36 45.94 -0.90
CA CYS A 122 17.67 47.33 -0.56
C CYS A 122 17.23 47.69 0.88
N PHE A 123 17.98 48.58 1.55
CA PHE A 123 17.75 49.08 2.91
C PHE A 123 17.94 48.06 4.06
N CYS A 124 19.00 47.25 4.01
CA CYS A 124 19.37 46.29 5.07
C CYS A 124 18.35 45.14 5.30
N PHE A 125 17.48 44.87 4.33
CA PHE A 125 16.55 43.74 4.38
C PHE A 125 17.09 42.55 3.56
N THR A 126 16.84 41.33 4.02
CA THR A 126 17.13 40.11 3.26
C THR A 126 15.81 39.47 2.82
N ARG A 127 15.70 39.07 1.55
CA ARG A 127 14.49 38.49 0.97
C ARG A 127 14.80 37.11 0.38
N VAL A 128 13.90 36.17 0.57
CA VAL A 128 13.89 34.90 -0.18
C VAL A 128 13.16 35.14 -1.51
N PRO A 129 13.82 34.95 -2.66
CA PRO A 129 13.17 35.00 -3.96
C PRO A 129 12.04 33.97 -4.06
N GLU A 130 10.95 34.30 -4.75
CA GLU A 130 9.88 33.32 -4.92
C GLU A 130 10.31 32.21 -5.88
N ALA A 131 10.08 30.95 -5.47
CA ALA A 131 10.18 29.82 -6.36
C ALA A 131 9.17 29.98 -7.49
N LYS A 132 9.64 29.76 -8.72
CA LYS A 132 8.73 29.77 -9.88
C LYS A 132 7.83 28.53 -9.81
N PRO A 133 6.56 28.64 -10.22
CA PRO A 133 5.75 27.46 -10.46
C PRO A 133 6.47 26.51 -11.43
N GLN A 134 6.30 25.22 -11.20
CA GLN A 134 6.97 24.17 -11.95
C GLN A 134 6.05 22.98 -12.19
N GLN A 135 6.52 22.00 -12.94
CA GLN A 135 5.73 20.80 -13.22
C GLN A 135 5.36 20.09 -11.91
N ALA A 136 4.08 19.70 -11.79
CA ALA A 136 3.58 19.04 -10.59
C ALA A 136 4.31 17.71 -10.33
N ASP A 137 4.90 17.62 -9.14
CA ASP A 137 5.49 16.42 -8.56
C ASP A 137 4.80 16.12 -7.21
N PRO A 138 3.95 15.09 -7.14
CA PRO A 138 3.25 14.72 -5.92
C PRO A 138 4.17 14.39 -4.73
N TYR A 139 5.41 13.96 -5.00
CA TYR A 139 6.36 13.54 -3.95
C TYR A 139 7.29 14.67 -3.50
N ASP A 140 7.32 15.78 -4.22
CA ASP A 140 8.11 16.95 -3.86
C ASP A 140 7.51 17.65 -2.64
N ILE A 141 8.21 17.54 -1.51
CA ILE A 141 7.80 18.16 -0.24
C ILE A 141 7.73 19.69 -0.33
N TYR A 142 8.44 20.33 -1.27
CA TYR A 142 8.37 21.76 -1.49
C TYR A 142 7.13 22.16 -2.30
N GLN A 143 6.38 21.23 -2.89
CA GLN A 143 5.10 21.50 -3.55
C GLN A 143 3.89 21.22 -2.63
N GLN A 144 4.14 20.88 -1.37
CA GLN A 144 3.11 20.57 -0.37
C GLN A 144 2.98 21.70 0.65
N PHE A 145 1.74 22.08 0.92
CA PHE A 145 1.39 23.16 1.84
C PHE A 145 0.42 22.65 2.90
N GLU A 146 0.67 23.00 4.15
CA GLU A 146 -0.29 22.81 5.23
C GLU A 146 -1.11 24.08 5.43
N ILE A 147 -2.43 23.98 5.32
CA ILE A 147 -3.34 25.12 5.38
C ILE A 147 -3.98 25.21 6.75
N HIS A 148 -3.84 26.38 7.37
CA HIS A 148 -4.25 26.65 8.74
C HIS A 148 -5.41 27.64 8.81
N GLN A 149 -6.22 27.49 9.85
CA GLN A 149 -7.25 28.46 10.24
C GLN A 149 -7.02 28.93 11.67
N ARG A 150 -7.19 30.23 11.94
CA ARG A 150 -7.03 30.78 13.31
C ARG A 150 -8.06 30.24 14.31
N LYS A 151 -9.27 29.98 13.85
CA LYS A 151 -10.39 29.41 14.62
C LYS A 151 -11.16 28.47 13.72
N SER A 152 -11.80 27.45 14.31
CA SER A 152 -12.72 26.58 13.59
C SER A 152 -13.78 27.41 12.86
N LEU A 153 -13.99 27.14 11.56
CA LEU A 153 -14.93 27.86 10.68
C LEU A 153 -14.55 29.32 10.38
N SER A 154 -13.30 29.71 10.62
CA SER A 154 -12.80 31.01 10.15
C SER A 154 -12.79 31.05 8.62
N ARG A 155 -13.08 32.23 8.06
CA ARG A 155 -12.89 32.52 6.63
C ARG A 155 -11.47 32.95 6.28
N TYR A 156 -10.60 33.10 7.29
CA TYR A 156 -9.24 33.60 7.14
C TYR A 156 -8.23 32.47 7.33
N TYR A 157 -7.36 32.31 6.34
CA TYR A 157 -6.40 31.23 6.27
C TYR A 157 -4.96 31.76 6.21
N PHE A 158 -4.02 30.85 6.44
CA PHE A 158 -2.60 31.03 6.12
C PHE A 158 -2.01 29.65 5.84
N ALA A 159 -0.93 29.58 5.05
CA ALA A 159 -0.26 28.31 4.79
C ALA A 159 1.15 28.28 5.37
N THR A 160 1.63 27.08 5.67
CA THR A 160 3.03 26.79 5.95
C THR A 160 3.56 25.76 4.97
N SER A 161 4.87 25.77 4.74
CA SER A 161 5.54 24.71 4.00
C SER A 161 5.51 23.40 4.79
N VAL A 162 5.39 22.27 4.10
CA VAL A 162 5.68 20.95 4.69
C VAL A 162 7.19 20.72 4.76
N ALA A 163 7.95 21.24 3.79
CA ALA A 163 9.41 21.24 3.86
C ALA A 163 9.90 22.15 5.01
N PRO A 164 10.79 21.67 5.92
CA PRO A 164 11.22 22.42 7.10
C PRO A 164 11.88 23.78 6.83
N ASP A 165 12.56 23.89 5.70
CA ASP A 165 13.28 25.08 5.20
C ASP A 165 12.51 25.81 4.09
N GLY A 166 11.29 25.38 3.79
CA GLY A 166 10.46 25.94 2.73
C GLY A 166 9.71 27.20 3.16
N VAL A 167 9.71 28.19 2.27
CA VAL A 167 8.99 29.46 2.38
C VAL A 167 7.86 29.46 1.35
N PRO A 168 6.59 29.50 1.76
CA PRO A 168 5.47 29.52 0.82
C PRO A 168 5.48 30.71 -0.13
N PRO A 169 4.88 30.57 -1.33
CA PRO A 169 4.72 31.68 -2.25
C PRO A 169 3.84 32.76 -1.61
N GLU A 170 4.01 34.00 -2.05
CA GLU A 170 3.48 35.18 -1.36
C GLU A 170 1.95 35.12 -1.13
N PHE A 171 1.19 34.60 -2.11
CA PHE A 171 -0.26 34.47 -2.01
C PHE A 171 -0.75 33.47 -0.94
N LEU A 172 0.09 32.51 -0.53
CA LEU A 172 -0.20 31.56 0.55
C LEU A 172 0.48 31.93 1.88
N LYS A 173 1.66 32.56 1.81
CA LYS A 173 2.48 33.00 2.95
C LYS A 173 1.80 34.08 3.78
N ARG A 174 1.11 35.02 3.13
CA ARG A 174 0.40 36.12 3.81
C ARG A 174 -0.66 35.56 4.74
N LYS A 175 -0.81 36.15 5.93
CA LYS A 175 -1.86 35.73 6.87
C LYS A 175 -3.15 36.48 6.57
N GLY A 176 -4.26 35.76 6.58
CA GLY A 176 -5.60 36.34 6.48
C GLY A 176 -6.16 36.42 5.06
N TRP A 177 -5.67 35.60 4.12
CA TRP A 177 -6.37 35.43 2.84
C TRP A 177 -7.68 34.65 3.03
N THR A 178 -8.62 34.87 2.13
CA THR A 178 -9.92 34.19 2.05
C THR A 178 -9.99 33.36 0.77
N VAL A 179 -11.01 32.51 0.65
CA VAL A 179 -11.25 31.72 -0.57
C VAL A 179 -12.65 31.98 -1.07
N GLU A 180 -12.75 32.40 -2.33
CA GLU A 180 -14.01 32.44 -3.08
C GLU A 180 -14.12 31.21 -3.98
N TYR A 181 -15.34 30.73 -4.17
CA TYR A 181 -15.63 29.66 -5.12
C TYR A 181 -16.61 30.14 -6.18
N SER A 182 -16.41 29.71 -7.42
CA SER A 182 -17.33 30.01 -8.52
C SER A 182 -18.59 29.15 -8.41
N THR A 183 -19.78 29.75 -8.52
CA THR A 183 -21.07 29.05 -8.47
C THR A 183 -21.55 28.56 -9.85
N SER A 184 -20.89 28.96 -10.93
CA SER A 184 -21.36 28.73 -12.31
C SER A 184 -20.66 27.58 -13.05
N GLU A 185 -19.53 27.07 -12.53
CA GLU A 185 -18.70 26.07 -13.22
C GLU A 185 -18.09 25.10 -12.21
N ASP A 186 -18.39 23.80 -12.38
CA ASP A 186 -17.83 22.70 -11.61
C ASP A 186 -16.83 21.89 -12.49
N TYR A 187 -15.99 21.07 -11.86
CA TYR A 187 -15.01 20.22 -12.57
C TYR A 187 -15.56 18.86 -13.04
N GLY A 188 -16.87 18.66 -13.04
CA GLY A 188 -17.57 17.41 -13.36
C GLY A 188 -17.54 16.36 -12.26
N LEU A 189 -17.10 16.72 -11.04
CA LEU A 189 -17.04 15.81 -9.90
C LEU A 189 -18.42 15.75 -9.20
N SER A 190 -19.34 14.99 -9.79
CA SER A 190 -20.71 14.86 -9.30
C SER A 190 -21.05 13.49 -8.69
N ASP A 191 -20.27 12.46 -9.00
CA ASP A 191 -20.54 11.10 -8.55
C ASP A 191 -19.87 10.76 -7.20
N ASP A 192 -20.41 9.75 -6.53
CA ASP A 192 -19.91 9.27 -5.24
C ASP A 192 -18.98 8.07 -5.49
N ALA A 193 -17.77 8.36 -5.96
CA ALA A 193 -16.69 7.39 -6.14
C ALA A 193 -16.24 6.83 -4.78
N LYS A 194 -16.82 5.69 -4.38
CA LYS A 194 -16.58 5.05 -3.07
C LYS A 194 -15.36 4.14 -3.00
N GLY A 195 -14.62 3.99 -4.10
CA GLY A 195 -13.58 2.97 -4.25
C GLY A 195 -14.17 1.60 -4.57
N ILE A 196 -13.58 0.54 -4.02
CA ILE A 196 -14.04 -0.85 -4.22
C ILE A 196 -15.40 -1.10 -3.56
N ASN A 197 -16.33 -1.67 -4.33
CA ASN A 197 -17.51 -2.34 -3.81
C ASN A 197 -17.19 -3.81 -3.54
N ALA A 198 -16.68 -4.11 -2.33
CA ALA A 198 -16.18 -5.44 -1.99
C ALA A 198 -17.24 -6.54 -2.14
N LYS A 199 -18.51 -6.22 -1.84
CA LYS A 199 -19.63 -7.15 -1.99
C LYS A 199 -19.83 -7.52 -3.46
N LEU A 200 -19.96 -6.52 -4.34
CA LEU A 200 -20.21 -6.75 -5.76
C LEU A 200 -19.00 -7.41 -6.45
N ARG A 201 -17.77 -7.00 -6.11
CA ARG A 201 -16.53 -7.62 -6.59
C ARG A 201 -16.43 -9.10 -6.25
N SER A 202 -17.01 -9.52 -5.12
CA SER A 202 -16.99 -10.92 -4.65
C SER A 202 -18.11 -11.80 -5.24
N GLU A 203 -19.20 -11.20 -5.73
CA GLU A 203 -20.34 -11.93 -6.28
C GLU A 203 -20.10 -12.40 -7.73
N PHE A 204 -19.09 -11.83 -8.40
CA PHE A 204 -18.73 -12.02 -9.81
C PHE A 204 -19.87 -11.70 -10.78
N PRO A 205 -19.58 -11.47 -12.08
CA PRO A 205 -20.63 -11.29 -13.08
C PRO A 205 -21.48 -12.56 -13.22
N SER A 206 -22.81 -12.41 -13.11
CA SER A 206 -23.76 -13.51 -13.30
C SER A 206 -23.99 -13.88 -14.76
N ASP A 207 -23.73 -12.94 -15.67
CA ASP A 207 -23.81 -13.10 -17.11
C ASP A 207 -22.39 -13.17 -17.70
N LEU A 208 -22.14 -14.18 -18.54
CA LEU A 208 -20.84 -14.42 -19.17
C LEU A 208 -20.46 -13.31 -20.17
N ASN A 209 -21.42 -12.56 -20.69
CA ASN A 209 -21.19 -11.55 -21.73
C ASN A 209 -21.22 -10.10 -21.22
N ARG A 210 -21.44 -9.89 -19.92
CA ARG A 210 -21.66 -8.55 -19.38
C ARG A 210 -20.56 -8.15 -18.40
N SER A 211 -20.00 -6.96 -18.61
CA SER A 211 -19.10 -6.33 -17.65
C SER A 211 -19.88 -5.68 -16.50
N VAL A 212 -19.39 -5.84 -15.28
CA VAL A 212 -19.95 -5.24 -14.06
C VAL A 212 -18.95 -4.26 -13.47
N VAL A 213 -19.39 -3.06 -13.08
CA VAL A 213 -18.55 -2.08 -12.39
C VAL A 213 -18.42 -2.45 -10.92
N VAL A 214 -17.20 -2.65 -10.44
CA VAL A 214 -16.93 -3.10 -9.06
C VAL A 214 -16.07 -2.13 -8.26
N GLY A 215 -15.54 -1.08 -8.89
CA GLY A 215 -14.84 0.00 -8.20
C GLY A 215 -14.81 1.28 -9.01
N ASN A 216 -14.84 2.43 -8.33
CA ASN A 216 -14.76 3.76 -8.94
C ASN A 216 -13.89 4.70 -8.11
N TRP A 217 -13.02 5.44 -8.78
CA TRP A 217 -12.13 6.46 -8.21
C TRP A 217 -11.94 7.61 -9.18
N TYR A 218 -11.42 8.71 -8.67
CA TYR A 218 -10.87 9.79 -9.48
C TYR A 218 -9.34 9.84 -9.38
N VAL A 219 -8.72 10.28 -10.47
CA VAL A 219 -7.28 10.54 -10.56
C VAL A 219 -7.07 11.99 -10.97
N PRO A 220 -6.55 12.86 -10.08
CA PRO A 220 -6.21 14.23 -10.45
C PRO A 220 -5.17 14.29 -11.58
N PHE A 221 -5.28 15.28 -12.46
CA PHE A 221 -4.42 15.40 -13.65
C PHE A 221 -2.91 15.47 -13.33
N ILE A 222 -2.51 15.90 -12.12
CA ILE A 222 -1.09 15.89 -11.70
C ILE A 222 -0.45 14.48 -11.72
N PHE A 223 -1.28 13.43 -11.69
CA PHE A 223 -0.86 12.04 -11.79
C PHE A 223 -0.93 11.46 -13.21
N VAL A 224 -1.42 12.23 -14.19
CA VAL A 224 -1.64 11.79 -15.58
C VAL A 224 -0.97 12.76 -16.56
N LYS A 225 -0.06 12.25 -17.39
CA LYS A 225 0.60 12.98 -18.49
C LYS A 225 -0.11 12.64 -19.80
N ASP A 226 -1.16 13.38 -20.11
CA ASP A 226 -2.05 13.20 -21.27
C ASP A 226 -2.17 14.53 -22.03
N GLY A 227 -1.03 15.07 -22.44
CA GLY A 227 -0.91 16.35 -23.14
C GLY A 227 -0.24 17.45 -22.32
N ASP A 228 -0.43 18.70 -22.75
CA ASP A 228 0.05 19.88 -22.04
C ASP A 228 -0.77 20.13 -20.76
N ALA A 229 -0.10 20.50 -19.67
CA ALA A 229 -0.71 20.63 -18.35
C ALA A 229 -1.82 21.70 -18.32
N LYS A 230 -1.68 22.78 -19.10
CA LYS A 230 -2.68 23.84 -19.18
C LYS A 230 -3.93 23.34 -19.89
N ASP A 231 -3.75 22.61 -20.98
CA ASP A 231 -4.87 22.07 -21.75
C ASP A 231 -5.60 21.00 -20.94
N GLN A 232 -4.86 20.09 -20.29
CA GLN A 232 -5.42 19.09 -19.38
C GLN A 232 -6.21 19.75 -18.24
N LEU A 233 -5.70 20.82 -17.63
CA LEU A 233 -6.41 21.49 -16.55
C LEU A 233 -7.75 22.11 -17.02
N ASN A 234 -7.83 22.52 -18.28
CA ASN A 234 -9.05 23.10 -18.83
C ASN A 234 -10.06 22.03 -19.27
N SER A 235 -9.58 20.90 -19.81
CA SER A 235 -10.43 19.85 -20.38
C SER A 235 -10.74 18.71 -19.40
N SER A 236 -9.82 18.36 -18.49
CA SER A 236 -9.91 17.23 -17.57
C SER A 236 -8.99 17.41 -16.36
N THR A 237 -9.41 18.24 -15.40
CA THR A 237 -8.74 18.39 -14.09
C THR A 237 -8.65 17.07 -13.32
N TYR A 238 -9.64 16.20 -13.52
CA TYR A 238 -9.71 14.86 -12.96
C TYR A 238 -9.93 13.85 -14.10
N TYR A 239 -9.64 12.59 -13.82
CA TYR A 239 -9.89 11.46 -14.71
C TYR A 239 -10.70 10.43 -13.93
N ASN A 240 -11.67 9.81 -14.58
CA ASN A 240 -12.45 8.72 -13.99
C ASN A 240 -11.68 7.41 -14.13
N MET A 241 -11.50 6.69 -13.03
CA MET A 241 -10.91 5.37 -12.99
C MET A 241 -11.97 4.37 -12.52
N THR A 242 -12.39 3.49 -13.41
CA THR A 242 -13.40 2.46 -13.12
C THR A 242 -12.79 1.08 -13.22
N LEU A 243 -13.06 0.22 -12.24
CA LEU A 243 -12.73 -1.20 -12.28
C LEU A 243 -13.94 -2.00 -12.75
N TYR A 244 -13.80 -2.70 -13.87
CA TYR A 244 -14.79 -3.62 -14.42
C TYR A 244 -14.39 -5.07 -14.16
N GLN A 245 -15.38 -5.93 -13.91
CA GLN A 245 -15.25 -7.38 -13.94
C GLN A 245 -16.02 -7.95 -15.13
N LYS A 246 -15.42 -8.88 -15.88
CA LYS A 246 -16.09 -9.64 -16.94
C LYS A 246 -15.55 -11.08 -16.98
N TRP A 247 -16.35 -11.98 -17.55
CA TRP A 247 -15.86 -13.30 -17.96
C TRP A 247 -15.34 -13.21 -19.40
N GLU A 248 -14.17 -13.81 -19.65
CA GLU A 248 -13.56 -13.87 -20.97
C GLU A 248 -13.37 -15.33 -21.38
N GLU A 249 -13.90 -15.72 -22.54
CA GLU A 249 -13.77 -17.08 -23.08
C GLU A 249 -12.31 -17.33 -23.47
N VAL A 250 -11.67 -18.33 -22.87
CA VAL A 250 -10.27 -18.70 -23.15
C VAL A 250 -10.14 -20.03 -23.87
N TYR A 251 -11.20 -20.84 -23.83
CA TYR A 251 -11.22 -22.15 -24.47
C TYR A 251 -12.63 -22.56 -24.85
N SER A 252 -12.76 -23.14 -26.04
CA SER A 252 -13.98 -23.81 -26.46
C SER A 252 -13.64 -25.08 -27.24
N CYS A 253 -14.43 -26.14 -27.02
CA CYS A 253 -14.37 -27.36 -27.80
C CYS A 253 -15.75 -27.97 -27.99
N GLU A 254 -15.90 -28.75 -29.06
CA GLU A 254 -17.11 -29.49 -29.36
C GLU A 254 -16.81 -30.99 -29.32
N ASN A 255 -17.79 -31.77 -28.86
CA ASN A 255 -17.63 -33.21 -28.80
C ASN A 255 -18.19 -33.85 -30.07
N ALA A 256 -17.33 -34.58 -30.79
CA ALA A 256 -17.72 -35.34 -31.97
C ALA A 256 -18.39 -36.70 -31.64
N GLY A 257 -19.09 -36.82 -30.50
CA GLY A 257 -19.89 -37.99 -30.15
C GLY A 257 -19.14 -39.19 -29.58
N LYS A 258 -17.97 -39.00 -28.94
CA LYS A 258 -17.29 -40.11 -28.23
C LYS A 258 -17.69 -40.13 -26.75
N GLU A 259 -17.66 -41.33 -26.15
CA GLU A 259 -17.92 -41.60 -24.71
C GLU A 259 -16.98 -40.87 -23.73
N ASN A 260 -16.09 -40.01 -24.23
CA ASN A 260 -15.16 -39.26 -23.39
C ASN A 260 -15.92 -38.15 -22.64
N ARG A 261 -16.15 -38.39 -21.36
CA ARG A 261 -16.83 -37.46 -20.44
C ARG A 261 -15.89 -36.45 -19.80
N GLU A 262 -14.60 -36.49 -20.11
CA GLU A 262 -13.60 -35.63 -19.48
C GLU A 262 -13.05 -34.62 -20.50
N VAL A 263 -13.04 -33.34 -20.12
CA VAL A 263 -12.43 -32.24 -20.86
C VAL A 263 -11.24 -31.75 -20.07
N VAL A 264 -10.06 -31.76 -20.71
CA VAL A 264 -8.83 -31.19 -20.15
C VAL A 264 -8.55 -29.88 -20.86
N VAL A 265 -8.49 -28.80 -20.09
CA VAL A 265 -8.16 -27.44 -20.54
C VAL A 265 -6.75 -27.13 -20.07
N LYS A 266 -5.89 -26.77 -21.03
CA LYS A 266 -4.57 -26.24 -20.77
C LYS A 266 -4.31 -25.08 -21.73
N VAL A 267 -4.50 -23.86 -21.25
CA VAL A 267 -4.38 -22.63 -22.06
C VAL A 267 -3.43 -21.66 -21.38
N GLU A 268 -2.52 -21.10 -22.18
CA GLU A 268 -1.68 -20.00 -21.75
C GLU A 268 -2.42 -18.68 -22.04
N VAL A 269 -2.58 -17.85 -21.02
CA VAL A 269 -3.27 -16.55 -21.06
C VAL A 269 -2.30 -15.45 -20.66
N GLU A 270 -2.42 -14.28 -21.28
CA GLU A 270 -1.64 -13.12 -20.85
C GLU A 270 -2.19 -12.60 -19.51
N PRO A 271 -1.39 -12.58 -18.43
CA PRO A 271 -1.88 -12.20 -17.10
C PRO A 271 -2.15 -10.69 -16.99
N GLU A 272 -1.52 -9.89 -17.85
CA GLU A 272 -1.56 -8.44 -17.84
C GLU A 272 -1.52 -7.93 -19.28
N VAL A 273 -2.58 -7.20 -19.69
CA VAL A 273 -2.74 -6.61 -21.01
C VAL A 273 -3.03 -5.12 -20.88
N VAL A 274 -2.34 -4.28 -21.64
CA VAL A 274 -2.54 -2.82 -21.62
C VAL A 274 -3.04 -2.34 -22.97
N LYS A 275 -4.08 -1.50 -22.96
CA LYS A 275 -4.67 -0.90 -24.15
C LYS A 275 -4.62 0.63 -24.07
N LEU A 276 -4.01 1.27 -25.04
CA LEU A 276 -3.96 2.74 -25.16
C LEU A 276 -5.03 3.18 -26.17
N GLY A 277 -6.02 3.96 -25.72
CA GLY A 277 -7.15 4.36 -26.57
C GLY A 277 -7.90 3.18 -27.19
N GLY A 278 -7.93 2.03 -26.52
CA GLY A 278 -8.55 0.78 -27.00
C GLY A 278 -7.63 -0.14 -27.82
N GLN A 279 -6.43 0.30 -28.19
CA GLN A 279 -5.46 -0.52 -28.94
C GLN A 279 -4.50 -1.22 -27.98
N VAL A 280 -4.36 -2.54 -28.09
CA VAL A 280 -3.38 -3.32 -27.31
C VAL A 280 -1.96 -2.86 -27.63
N ILE A 281 -1.13 -2.70 -26.59
CA ILE A 281 0.26 -2.24 -26.71
C ILE A 281 1.20 -3.29 -26.10
N GLY A 282 2.38 -3.48 -26.69
CA GLY A 282 3.38 -4.42 -26.19
C GLY A 282 4.06 -3.93 -24.91
N LYS A 283 4.42 -4.85 -24.01
CA LYS A 283 5.04 -4.52 -22.71
C LYS A 283 6.36 -3.77 -22.85
N GLU A 284 7.10 -3.99 -23.93
CA GLU A 284 8.35 -3.32 -24.28
C GLU A 284 8.20 -1.82 -24.56
N THR A 285 6.97 -1.36 -24.84
CA THR A 285 6.65 0.06 -25.01
C THR A 285 6.40 0.78 -23.69
N ILE A 286 6.25 0.04 -22.58
CA ILE A 286 6.03 0.59 -21.25
C ILE A 286 7.39 0.91 -20.62
N ARG A 287 7.60 2.18 -20.25
CA ARG A 287 8.88 2.63 -19.66
C ARG A 287 8.63 3.52 -18.46
N MET A 288 9.42 3.35 -17.41
CA MET A 288 9.43 4.25 -16.27
C MET A 288 10.55 5.28 -16.45
N ASP A 289 10.25 6.56 -16.28
CA ASP A 289 11.26 7.62 -16.29
C ASP A 289 11.83 7.89 -14.89
N GLU A 290 12.87 8.71 -14.83
CA GLU A 290 13.56 9.11 -13.59
C GLU A 290 12.65 9.86 -12.61
N ASN A 291 11.54 10.44 -13.10
CA ASN A 291 10.56 11.16 -12.30
C ASN A 291 9.41 10.24 -11.82
N GLY A 292 9.53 8.93 -12.01
CA GLY A 292 8.52 7.95 -11.60
C GLY A 292 7.22 8.01 -12.41
N VAL A 293 7.27 8.44 -13.68
CA VAL A 293 6.15 8.31 -14.62
C VAL A 293 6.31 7.03 -15.44
N VAL A 294 5.27 6.21 -15.46
CA VAL A 294 5.13 5.05 -16.34
C VAL A 294 4.48 5.53 -17.64
N TRP A 295 5.25 5.54 -18.72
CA TRP A 295 4.83 5.93 -20.05
C TRP A 295 4.30 4.74 -20.85
N PHE A 296 3.14 4.92 -21.48
CA PHE A 296 2.47 3.99 -22.38
C PHE A 296 2.42 4.63 -23.77
N GLY A 297 3.12 4.05 -24.75
CA GLY A 297 3.28 4.67 -26.06
C GLY A 297 3.05 3.72 -27.23
N VAL A 298 2.29 4.17 -28.23
CA VAL A 298 2.19 3.51 -29.53
C VAL A 298 2.24 4.56 -30.64
N ALA A 299 3.20 4.40 -31.54
CA ALA A 299 3.47 5.33 -32.63
C ALA A 299 3.58 6.78 -32.12
N ASN A 300 2.66 7.67 -32.52
CA ASN A 300 2.67 9.09 -32.17
C ASN A 300 1.81 9.44 -30.94
N LYS A 301 1.26 8.44 -30.23
CA LYS A 301 0.43 8.64 -29.04
C LYS A 301 1.17 8.11 -27.82
N SER A 302 1.26 8.93 -26.78
CA SER A 302 1.85 8.54 -25.50
C SER A 302 1.05 9.13 -24.35
N VAL A 303 0.80 8.33 -23.33
CA VAL A 303 0.21 8.77 -22.05
C VAL A 303 1.12 8.29 -20.92
N GLY A 304 1.38 9.15 -19.94
CA GLY A 304 2.11 8.78 -18.73
C GLY A 304 1.18 8.69 -17.51
N LEU A 305 1.39 7.71 -16.65
CA LEU A 305 0.79 7.65 -15.31
C LEU A 305 1.89 7.69 -14.27
N ARG A 306 1.77 8.54 -13.24
CA ARG A 306 2.67 8.48 -12.08
C ARG A 306 2.58 7.11 -11.42
N SER A 307 3.71 6.58 -10.93
CA SER A 307 3.80 5.22 -10.37
C SER A 307 2.79 4.96 -9.25
N ALA A 308 2.45 5.98 -8.44
CA ALA A 308 1.36 5.92 -7.45
C ALA A 308 0.05 5.32 -7.99
N VAL A 309 -0.32 5.61 -9.24
CA VAL A 309 -1.56 5.10 -9.85
C VAL A 309 -1.40 3.63 -10.24
N THR A 310 -0.28 3.26 -10.86
CA THR A 310 -0.01 1.87 -11.29
C THR A 310 0.24 0.93 -10.12
N GLU A 311 0.97 1.39 -9.10
CA GLU A 311 1.17 0.67 -7.84
C GLU A 311 -0.16 0.44 -7.14
N ARG A 312 -1.05 1.45 -7.14
CA ARG A 312 -2.39 1.29 -6.57
C ARG A 312 -3.21 0.23 -7.32
N MET A 313 -3.21 0.23 -8.65
CA MET A 313 -3.92 -0.80 -9.44
C MET A 313 -3.42 -2.20 -9.09
N LYS A 314 -2.10 -2.41 -9.12
CA LYS A 314 -1.49 -3.70 -8.81
C LYS A 314 -1.81 -4.17 -7.39
N TRP A 315 -1.73 -3.26 -6.41
CA TRP A 315 -2.06 -3.58 -5.02
C TRP A 315 -3.52 -4.05 -4.86
N GLU A 316 -4.48 -3.44 -5.57
CA GLU A 316 -5.89 -3.85 -5.53
C GLU A 316 -6.14 -5.24 -6.12
N GLU A 317 -5.37 -5.62 -7.15
CA GLU A 317 -5.46 -6.93 -7.80
C GLU A 317 -4.78 -8.02 -6.98
N GLU A 318 -3.54 -7.77 -6.52
CA GLU A 318 -2.79 -8.69 -5.67
C GLU A 318 -3.54 -9.02 -4.38
N ARG A 319 -4.14 -8.00 -3.76
CA ARG A 319 -5.01 -8.18 -2.59
C ARG A 319 -6.23 -9.04 -2.89
N PHE A 320 -6.78 -8.94 -4.10
CA PHE A 320 -7.91 -9.76 -4.54
C PHE A 320 -7.50 -11.20 -4.90
N GLY A 321 -6.19 -11.48 -4.91
CA GLY A 321 -5.62 -12.80 -5.15
C GLY A 321 -5.03 -12.96 -6.54
N TRP A 322 -4.93 -11.89 -7.34
CA TRP A 322 -4.29 -11.93 -8.65
C TRP A 322 -2.84 -12.41 -8.54
N LYS A 323 -2.42 -13.24 -9.49
CA LYS A 323 -1.05 -13.74 -9.62
C LYS A 323 -0.60 -13.58 -11.06
N SER A 324 0.70 -13.36 -11.27
CA SER A 324 1.30 -13.26 -12.62
C SER A 324 1.35 -14.59 -13.40
N ARG A 325 0.59 -15.61 -12.99
CA ARG A 325 0.58 -16.93 -13.62
C ARG A 325 -0.19 -16.85 -14.95
N ALA A 326 0.46 -17.34 -16.00
CA ALA A 326 -0.07 -17.31 -17.36
C ALA A 326 -0.75 -18.62 -17.79
N VAL A 327 -0.99 -19.60 -16.92
CA VAL A 327 -1.51 -20.92 -17.37
C VAL A 327 -2.76 -21.33 -16.60
N VAL A 328 -3.84 -21.55 -17.37
CA VAL A 328 -5.11 -22.14 -16.95
C VAL A 328 -5.00 -23.65 -17.15
N GLU A 329 -5.05 -24.43 -16.07
CA GLU A 329 -5.03 -25.90 -16.11
C GLU A 329 -6.21 -26.45 -15.33
N ARG A 330 -7.16 -27.06 -16.05
CA ARG A 330 -8.40 -27.58 -15.46
C ARG A 330 -8.84 -28.87 -16.14
N THR A 331 -9.42 -29.77 -15.36
CA THR A 331 -10.07 -30.97 -15.87
C THR A 331 -11.50 -31.00 -15.37
N ASP A 332 -12.46 -30.94 -16.29
CA ASP A 332 -13.88 -31.03 -15.98
C ASP A 332 -14.45 -32.37 -16.46
N ARG A 333 -15.30 -32.97 -15.62
CA ARG A 333 -16.08 -34.15 -15.98
C ARG A 333 -17.52 -33.78 -16.21
N PHE A 334 -18.09 -34.30 -17.30
CA PHE A 334 -19.49 -34.14 -17.62
C PHE A 334 -20.35 -35.11 -16.81
N ASP A 335 -21.08 -34.56 -15.84
CA ASP A 335 -22.02 -35.29 -14.97
C ASP A 335 -23.49 -35.24 -15.47
N GLY A 336 -23.71 -34.78 -16.71
CA GLY A 336 -25.06 -34.74 -17.28
C GLY A 336 -25.60 -36.15 -17.57
N GLY A 337 -26.86 -36.42 -17.23
CA GLY A 337 -27.50 -37.73 -17.39
C GLY A 337 -27.67 -38.28 -18.82
N GLY A 338 -27.06 -37.65 -19.83
CA GLY A 338 -27.01 -38.14 -21.23
C GLY A 338 -25.71 -38.88 -21.55
N SER A 339 -25.62 -39.46 -22.76
CA SER A 339 -24.44 -40.24 -23.19
C SER A 339 -23.24 -39.36 -23.61
N SER A 340 -23.45 -38.10 -23.98
CA SER A 340 -22.40 -37.16 -24.41
C SER A 340 -22.76 -35.68 -24.14
N TRP A 341 -21.74 -34.82 -23.99
CA TRP A 341 -21.85 -33.35 -24.01
C TRP A 341 -21.69 -32.84 -25.45
N LYS A 342 -22.27 -31.68 -25.82
CA LYS A 342 -22.20 -31.14 -27.20
C LYS A 342 -21.06 -30.13 -27.39
N SER A 343 -20.99 -29.14 -26.51
CA SER A 343 -19.97 -28.09 -26.52
C SER A 343 -19.55 -27.76 -25.09
N TYR A 344 -18.28 -27.47 -24.90
CA TYR A 344 -17.70 -27.01 -23.64
C TYR A 344 -17.00 -25.68 -23.88
N LYS A 345 -17.20 -24.75 -22.95
CA LYS A 345 -16.55 -23.45 -22.94
C LYS A 345 -15.97 -23.16 -21.55
N CYS A 346 -14.75 -22.66 -21.50
CA CYS A 346 -14.09 -22.20 -20.28
C CYS A 346 -13.83 -20.69 -20.37
N TYR A 347 -14.11 -20.02 -19.27
CA TYR A 347 -13.98 -18.58 -19.11
C TYR A 347 -13.08 -18.29 -17.92
N VAL A 348 -12.31 -17.21 -18.00
CA VAL A 348 -11.54 -16.66 -16.88
C VAL A 348 -12.11 -15.31 -16.49
N LEU A 349 -11.95 -14.95 -15.22
CA LEU A 349 -12.28 -13.61 -14.76
C LEU A 349 -11.20 -12.63 -15.25
N VAL A 350 -11.64 -11.54 -15.87
CA VAL A 350 -10.77 -10.42 -16.24
C VAL A 350 -11.26 -9.18 -15.51
N GLU A 351 -10.33 -8.54 -14.80
CA GLU A 351 -10.54 -7.24 -14.17
C GLU A 351 -9.88 -6.14 -14.98
N SER A 352 -10.64 -5.11 -15.36
CA SER A 352 -10.19 -4.06 -16.27
C SER A 352 -10.29 -2.69 -15.59
N PHE A 353 -9.15 -2.08 -15.27
CA PHE A 353 -9.07 -0.67 -14.91
C PHE A 353 -9.17 0.17 -16.16
N VAL A 354 -10.21 1.00 -16.23
CA VAL A 354 -10.49 1.87 -17.38
C VAL A 354 -10.34 3.32 -16.93
N LEU A 355 -9.35 4.01 -17.48
CA LEU A 355 -9.10 5.43 -17.26
C LEU A 355 -9.77 6.26 -18.36
N ARG A 356 -10.64 7.18 -17.99
CA ARG A 356 -11.35 8.10 -18.88
C ARG A 356 -11.11 9.55 -18.50
N ARG A 357 -11.15 10.42 -19.50
CA ARG A 357 -11.26 11.87 -19.31
C ARG A 357 -12.66 12.23 -18.78
N MET A 358 -12.86 13.47 -18.34
CA MET A 358 -14.18 13.93 -17.86
C MET A 358 -15.24 14.00 -18.97
N ASP A 359 -14.82 14.02 -20.24
CA ASP A 359 -15.72 13.92 -21.41
C ASP A 359 -16.04 12.47 -21.81
N GLU A 360 -15.72 11.50 -20.94
CA GLU A 360 -15.87 10.05 -21.12
C GLU A 360 -14.99 9.42 -22.21
N SER A 361 -14.10 10.20 -22.83
CA SER A 361 -13.15 9.66 -23.80
C SER A 361 -12.13 8.72 -23.13
N LEU A 362 -11.87 7.58 -23.79
CA LEU A 362 -10.99 6.54 -23.28
C LEU A 362 -9.52 6.96 -23.39
N VAL A 363 -8.78 6.82 -22.30
CA VAL A 363 -7.34 7.07 -22.23
C VAL A 363 -6.58 5.75 -22.25
N LEU A 364 -6.77 4.93 -21.22
CA LEU A 364 -6.02 3.70 -20.98
C LEU A 364 -6.96 2.62 -20.43
N THR A 365 -6.70 1.36 -20.78
CA THR A 365 -7.28 0.20 -20.11
C THR A 365 -6.18 -0.75 -19.69
N PHE A 366 -6.25 -1.21 -18.46
CA PHE A 366 -5.32 -2.16 -17.86
C PHE A 366 -6.11 -3.40 -17.45
N GLU A 367 -5.86 -4.52 -18.11
CA GLU A 367 -6.58 -5.76 -17.90
C GLU A 367 -5.71 -6.77 -17.15
N PHE A 368 -6.26 -7.33 -16.09
CA PHE A 368 -5.67 -8.36 -15.26
C PHE A 368 -6.48 -9.64 -15.41
N THR A 369 -5.83 -10.68 -15.92
CA THR A 369 -6.44 -11.99 -16.11
C THR A 369 -6.20 -12.86 -14.88
N HIS A 370 -7.27 -13.32 -14.25
CA HIS A 370 -7.21 -14.18 -13.06
C HIS A 370 -7.29 -15.64 -13.47
N ALA A 371 -6.14 -16.25 -13.77
CA ALA A 371 -6.06 -17.62 -14.26
C ALA A 371 -6.54 -18.69 -13.25
N ASP A 372 -6.67 -18.35 -11.97
CA ASP A 372 -7.21 -19.22 -10.91
C ASP A 372 -8.72 -19.01 -10.64
N ARG A 373 -9.36 -18.09 -11.38
CA ARG A 373 -10.79 -17.77 -11.26
C ARG A 373 -11.49 -18.12 -12.57
N GLU A 374 -12.11 -19.30 -12.59
CA GLU A 374 -12.63 -19.89 -13.82
C GLU A 374 -14.12 -20.24 -13.74
N ALA A 375 -14.83 -20.09 -14.85
CA ALA A 375 -16.21 -20.54 -15.05
C ALA A 375 -16.31 -21.45 -16.27
N SER A 376 -17.26 -22.38 -16.28
CA SER A 376 -17.44 -23.34 -17.38
C SER A 376 -18.90 -23.52 -17.75
N ALA A 377 -19.22 -23.61 -19.03
CA ALA A 377 -20.56 -23.87 -19.54
C ALA A 377 -20.57 -25.11 -20.45
N SER A 378 -21.59 -25.97 -20.31
CA SER A 378 -21.82 -27.13 -21.18
C SER A 378 -23.29 -27.22 -21.61
N ALA A 379 -23.53 -27.54 -22.88
CA ALA A 379 -24.87 -27.63 -23.48
C ALA A 379 -25.32 -29.08 -23.77
N LYS A 380 -26.63 -29.35 -23.67
CA LYS A 380 -27.31 -30.62 -23.98
C LYS A 380 -28.17 -30.51 -25.25
N GLU A 381 -28.61 -31.65 -25.76
CA GLU A 381 -29.40 -31.79 -27.01
C GLU A 381 -30.88 -31.42 -26.88
N GLU A 382 -31.46 -31.28 -25.69
CA GLU A 382 -32.88 -30.96 -25.52
C GLU A 382 -33.13 -29.85 -24.48
N ASP A 383 -33.45 -28.65 -24.96
CA ASP A 383 -34.08 -27.58 -24.18
C ASP A 383 -35.60 -27.78 -24.15
N ARG A 384 -36.17 -28.14 -22.98
CA ARG A 384 -37.57 -27.85 -22.57
C ARG A 384 -37.81 -28.14 -21.07
N VAL A 385 -37.89 -27.04 -20.28
CA VAL A 385 -38.76 -26.80 -19.09
C VAL A 385 -38.55 -27.68 -17.82
N PRO A 386 -38.66 -27.12 -16.59
CA PRO A 386 -37.80 -27.49 -15.47
C PRO A 386 -38.41 -28.56 -14.55
N CYS A 387 -37.54 -29.32 -13.88
CA CYS A 387 -37.92 -30.14 -12.73
C CYS A 387 -37.19 -29.70 -11.47
N PHE A 388 -38.03 -29.37 -10.49
CA PHE A 388 -37.75 -29.11 -9.08
C PHE A 388 -37.19 -30.36 -8.38
N PHE A 389 -36.37 -30.12 -7.34
CA PHE A 389 -35.79 -31.06 -6.36
C PHE A 389 -34.67 -32.01 -6.83
N CYS A 390 -33.42 -31.55 -6.67
CA CYS A 390 -32.28 -32.41 -6.36
C CYS A 390 -31.32 -31.69 -5.39
N PHE A 391 -31.32 -32.09 -4.11
CA PHE A 391 -30.26 -31.72 -3.18
C PHE A 391 -29.01 -32.55 -3.49
N THR A 392 -28.09 -32.01 -4.30
CA THR A 392 -26.74 -32.60 -4.43
C THR A 392 -25.94 -32.31 -3.15
N ARG A 393 -25.66 -33.38 -2.37
CA ARG A 393 -24.73 -33.31 -1.25
C ARG A 393 -23.31 -33.15 -1.82
N VAL A 394 -22.73 -31.96 -1.66
CA VAL A 394 -21.30 -31.74 -1.88
C VAL A 394 -20.53 -32.56 -0.83
N PRO A 395 -19.66 -33.51 -1.24
CA PRO A 395 -18.84 -34.29 -0.32
C PRO A 395 -17.83 -33.39 0.42
N GLU A 396 -17.56 -33.71 1.67
CA GLU A 396 -16.68 -32.93 2.54
C GLU A 396 -15.20 -33.10 2.12
N ALA A 397 -14.49 -32.00 1.92
CA ALA A 397 -13.06 -32.03 1.59
C ALA A 397 -12.26 -32.63 2.75
N LYS A 398 -11.29 -33.50 2.45
CA LYS A 398 -10.39 -34.04 3.47
C LYS A 398 -9.48 -32.92 3.99
N PRO A 399 -9.11 -32.92 5.29
CA PRO A 399 -8.18 -31.93 5.84
C PRO A 399 -6.85 -31.95 5.07
N GLN A 400 -6.41 -30.78 4.62
CA GLN A 400 -5.14 -30.57 3.94
C GLN A 400 -4.14 -29.87 4.85
N GLN A 401 -2.91 -29.70 4.37
CA GLN A 401 -1.89 -28.96 5.13
C GLN A 401 -2.30 -27.49 5.25
N ALA A 402 -2.17 -26.92 6.45
CA ALA A 402 -2.57 -25.54 6.71
C ALA A 402 -1.84 -24.54 5.79
N ASP A 403 -2.64 -23.81 5.02
CA ASP A 403 -2.22 -22.72 4.17
C ASP A 403 -2.96 -21.42 4.52
N PRO A 404 -2.30 -20.47 5.22
CA PRO A 404 -2.92 -19.21 5.61
C PRO A 404 -3.39 -18.38 4.41
N SER A 405 -2.81 -18.58 3.23
CA SER A 405 -3.18 -17.89 1.99
C SER A 405 -4.39 -18.51 1.27
N ASP A 406 -4.80 -19.71 1.65
CA ASP A 406 -5.95 -20.39 1.08
C ASP A 406 -7.24 -19.92 1.75
N ILE A 407 -8.01 -19.09 1.05
CA ILE A 407 -9.29 -18.55 1.54
C ILE A 407 -10.31 -19.65 1.88
N TYR A 408 -10.19 -20.86 1.31
CA TYR A 408 -11.09 -21.99 1.63
C TYR A 408 -10.79 -22.61 3.00
N GLN A 409 -9.62 -22.30 3.58
CA GLN A 409 -9.25 -22.68 4.95
C GLN A 409 -9.58 -21.59 5.99
N GLN A 410 -10.12 -20.44 5.53
CA GLN A 410 -10.47 -19.31 6.38
C GLN A 410 -11.98 -19.26 6.65
N PHE A 411 -12.34 -18.97 7.91
CA PHE A 411 -13.72 -18.91 8.37
C PHE A 411 -13.95 -17.71 9.27
N GLU A 412 -15.04 -16.98 9.03
CA GLU A 412 -15.55 -15.98 9.95
C GLU A 412 -16.37 -16.65 11.04
N ILE A 413 -16.05 -16.37 12.31
CA ILE A 413 -16.80 -16.87 13.46
C ILE A 413 -17.67 -15.74 14.02
N HIS A 414 -18.97 -16.00 14.11
CA HIS A 414 -19.97 -15.05 14.58
C HIS A 414 -20.64 -15.58 15.85
N GLN A 415 -20.85 -14.71 16.84
CA GLN A 415 -21.63 -15.05 18.03
C GLN A 415 -23.12 -15.01 17.69
N SER A 416 -23.86 -16.02 18.16
CA SER A 416 -25.30 -16.14 17.97
C SER A 416 -26.04 -15.13 18.84
N LYS A 417 -27.03 -14.43 18.26
CA LYS A 417 -27.85 -13.43 19.00
C LYS A 417 -28.91 -14.08 19.88
N SER A 418 -29.21 -15.36 19.67
CA SER A 418 -30.29 -16.07 20.39
C SER A 418 -29.81 -16.71 21.69
N TRP A 419 -28.52 -17.00 21.85
CA TRP A 419 -27.93 -17.69 23.00
C TRP A 419 -26.54 -17.13 23.29
N ASP A 420 -26.28 -16.69 24.54
CA ASP A 420 -25.02 -16.04 24.96
C ASP A 420 -23.75 -16.89 24.73
N ARG A 421 -23.88 -18.20 24.45
CA ARG A 421 -22.77 -19.15 24.28
C ARG A 421 -22.69 -19.85 22.92
N GLY A 422 -23.56 -19.50 21.96
CA GLY A 422 -23.60 -20.13 20.65
C GLY A 422 -22.75 -19.38 19.61
N TYR A 423 -22.07 -20.12 18.74
CA TYR A 423 -21.34 -19.58 17.60
C TYR A 423 -21.83 -20.21 16.29
N PHE A 424 -21.60 -19.52 15.17
CA PHE A 424 -21.70 -20.09 13.84
C PHE A 424 -20.55 -19.60 12.96
N ALA A 425 -20.16 -20.41 11.98
CA ALA A 425 -19.09 -20.04 11.06
C ALA A 425 -19.61 -19.80 9.65
N LYS A 426 -18.98 -18.89 8.93
CA LYS A 426 -19.12 -18.70 7.49
C LYS A 426 -17.75 -18.90 6.84
N SER A 427 -17.71 -19.52 5.66
CA SER A 427 -16.45 -19.57 4.90
C SER A 427 -16.16 -18.20 4.34
N VAL A 428 -14.89 -17.79 4.38
CA VAL A 428 -14.41 -16.58 3.70
C VAL A 428 -14.39 -16.80 2.18
N ALA A 429 -14.13 -18.04 1.74
CA ALA A 429 -14.18 -18.40 0.33
C ALA A 429 -15.61 -18.37 -0.25
N PRO A 430 -15.83 -17.72 -1.40
CA PRO A 430 -17.10 -17.75 -2.11
C PRO A 430 -17.52 -19.19 -2.45
N GLY A 431 -18.74 -19.57 -2.10
CA GLY A 431 -19.26 -20.95 -2.27
C GLY A 431 -18.62 -22.00 -1.33
N GLY A 432 -17.61 -21.60 -0.54
CA GLY A 432 -16.99 -22.42 0.48
C GLY A 432 -18.01 -22.82 1.54
N LYS A 433 -18.04 -24.12 1.86
CA LYS A 433 -18.86 -24.64 2.95
C LYS A 433 -17.92 -24.92 4.12
N PRO A 434 -18.17 -24.33 5.31
CA PRO A 434 -17.42 -24.72 6.49
C PRO A 434 -17.49 -26.23 6.71
N PRO A 435 -16.42 -26.83 7.27
CA PRO A 435 -16.44 -28.21 7.72
C PRO A 435 -17.67 -28.49 8.57
N LYS A 436 -18.13 -29.75 8.58
CA LYS A 436 -19.40 -30.14 9.20
C LYS A 436 -19.55 -29.70 10.65
N PHE A 437 -18.44 -29.65 11.40
CA PHE A 437 -18.42 -29.20 12.79
C PHE A 437 -18.63 -27.70 12.96
N LEU A 438 -18.16 -26.87 12.02
CA LEU A 438 -18.35 -25.41 12.00
C LEU A 438 -19.65 -24.98 11.31
N LYS A 439 -20.19 -25.84 10.44
CA LYS A 439 -21.43 -25.59 9.66
C LYS A 439 -22.70 -25.61 10.50
N ARG A 440 -22.69 -26.32 11.64
CA ARG A 440 -23.83 -26.32 12.58
C ARG A 440 -24.02 -24.91 13.13
N LYS A 441 -25.26 -24.50 13.36
CA LYS A 441 -25.51 -23.27 14.12
C LYS A 441 -25.44 -23.57 15.60
N ASP A 442 -25.05 -22.57 16.38
CA ASP A 442 -25.04 -22.58 17.84
C ASP A 442 -24.09 -23.64 18.45
N TRP A 443 -22.93 -23.89 17.83
CA TRP A 443 -21.89 -24.67 18.48
C TRP A 443 -21.24 -23.86 19.59
N SER A 444 -20.85 -24.53 20.68
CA SER A 444 -20.12 -23.94 21.79
C SER A 444 -18.66 -24.39 21.77
N VAL A 445 -17.78 -23.58 22.37
CA VAL A 445 -16.39 -23.96 22.62
C VAL A 445 -16.24 -24.23 24.10
N GLU A 446 -15.65 -25.37 24.43
CA GLU A 446 -15.22 -25.69 25.78
C GLU A 446 -13.71 -25.52 25.84
N TYR A 447 -13.21 -24.80 26.84
CA TYR A 447 -11.79 -24.73 27.09
C TYR A 447 -11.39 -25.89 27.98
N SER A 448 -10.29 -26.56 27.64
CA SER A 448 -9.68 -27.56 28.51
C SER A 448 -8.60 -26.89 29.35
N THR A 449 -8.56 -27.18 30.65
CA THR A 449 -7.51 -26.70 31.56
C THR A 449 -6.28 -27.61 31.61
N SER A 450 -6.29 -28.73 30.85
CA SER A 450 -5.23 -29.74 30.89
C SER A 450 -4.04 -29.47 29.97
N VAL A 451 -4.15 -28.51 29.04
CA VAL A 451 -3.11 -28.19 28.05
C VAL A 451 -2.89 -26.68 28.02
N ASP A 452 -1.70 -26.25 28.43
CA ASP A 452 -1.23 -24.86 28.32
C ASP A 452 -0.36 -24.72 27.06
N TYR A 453 -0.76 -23.85 26.13
CA TYR A 453 -0.02 -23.55 24.90
C TYR A 453 1.15 -22.58 25.11
N GLY A 454 1.39 -22.13 26.34
CA GLY A 454 2.59 -21.39 26.74
C GLY A 454 2.56 -19.90 26.41
N LEU A 455 1.41 -19.34 25.99
CA LEU A 455 1.23 -17.89 25.81
C LEU A 455 1.14 -17.20 27.18
N ARG A 456 2.29 -16.97 27.81
CA ARG A 456 2.38 -16.54 29.22
C ARG A 456 2.51 -15.03 29.41
N ASP A 457 2.82 -14.27 28.37
CA ASP A 457 3.11 -12.85 28.46
C ASP A 457 2.68 -12.04 27.24
N ASP A 458 2.64 -10.71 27.42
CA ASP A 458 2.17 -9.76 26.42
C ASP A 458 3.20 -9.52 25.31
N ALA A 459 2.96 -10.07 24.13
CA ALA A 459 3.71 -9.75 22.91
C ALA A 459 3.17 -8.48 22.23
N LYS A 460 3.65 -7.31 22.65
CA LYS A 460 3.19 -5.99 22.17
C LYS A 460 3.77 -5.56 20.80
N GLY A 461 4.54 -6.42 20.15
CA GLY A 461 5.29 -6.08 18.93
C GLY A 461 6.53 -5.25 19.25
N ILE A 462 6.77 -4.19 18.47
CA ILE A 462 7.96 -3.33 18.61
C ILE A 462 7.78 -2.27 19.70
N GLN A 463 8.78 -2.17 20.57
CA GLN A 463 8.93 -1.09 21.53
C GLN A 463 9.70 0.07 20.90
N ALA A 464 9.00 0.90 20.12
CA ALA A 464 9.63 1.93 19.28
C ALA A 464 10.53 2.91 20.05
N GLN A 465 10.14 3.27 21.29
CA GLN A 465 10.94 4.15 22.15
C GLN A 465 12.25 3.49 22.60
N LEU A 466 12.24 2.20 22.92
CA LEU A 466 13.44 1.48 23.35
C LEU A 466 14.37 1.23 22.16
N ARG A 467 13.81 0.87 21.01
CA ARG A 467 14.55 0.64 19.76
C ARG A 467 15.29 1.89 19.27
N SER A 468 14.73 3.09 19.48
CA SER A 468 15.35 4.35 19.03
C SER A 468 16.47 4.87 19.95
N GLN A 469 16.50 4.45 21.23
CA GLN A 469 17.50 4.92 22.18
C GLN A 469 18.87 4.26 22.00
N LEU A 470 18.94 3.14 21.28
CA LEU A 470 20.12 2.27 21.08
C LEU A 470 20.72 1.75 22.40
N PRO A 471 21.45 0.61 22.40
CA PRO A 471 22.05 0.10 23.64
C PRO A 471 23.15 1.03 24.19
N THR A 472 23.07 1.40 25.47
CA THR A 472 24.12 2.18 26.16
C THR A 472 25.36 1.34 26.43
N ASP A 473 25.18 0.10 26.87
CA ASP A 473 26.25 -0.82 27.20
C ASP A 473 26.68 -1.65 25.98
N LEU A 474 27.99 -1.90 25.85
CA LEU A 474 28.54 -2.65 24.73
C LEU A 474 28.27 -4.16 24.81
N ASN A 475 27.99 -4.70 26.01
CA ASN A 475 27.87 -6.14 26.25
C ASN A 475 26.43 -6.60 26.52
N THR A 476 25.43 -5.72 26.35
CA THR A 476 24.05 -5.98 26.76
C THR A 476 23.16 -6.16 25.54
N ASN A 477 22.43 -7.26 25.49
CA ASN A 477 21.36 -7.48 24.52
C ASN A 477 20.07 -6.81 25.03
N VAL A 478 19.57 -5.80 24.32
CA VAL A 478 18.34 -5.09 24.66
C VAL A 478 17.18 -5.70 23.87
N LEU A 479 16.18 -6.25 24.55
CA LEU A 479 14.96 -6.77 23.91
C LEU A 479 14.07 -5.60 23.47
N VAL A 480 13.91 -5.39 22.17
CA VAL A 480 13.16 -4.25 21.59
C VAL A 480 11.87 -4.65 20.88
N GLY A 481 11.64 -5.95 20.68
CA GLY A 481 10.40 -6.44 20.07
C GLY A 481 10.08 -7.88 20.46
N LYS A 482 8.79 -8.19 20.55
CA LYS A 482 8.31 -9.55 20.83
C LYS A 482 6.99 -9.85 20.11
N TRP A 483 6.91 -11.03 19.49
CA TRP A 483 5.75 -11.56 18.77
C TRP A 483 5.58 -13.05 19.01
N TYR A 484 4.35 -13.53 18.85
CA TYR A 484 4.09 -14.96 18.72
C TYR A 484 3.82 -15.31 17.26
N VAL A 485 4.51 -16.33 16.75
CA VAL A 485 4.37 -16.82 15.38
C VAL A 485 3.63 -18.17 15.43
N PRO A 486 2.38 -18.24 14.94
CA PRO A 486 1.66 -19.51 14.91
C PRO A 486 2.35 -20.56 14.02
N PHE A 487 2.28 -21.83 14.40
CA PHE A 487 2.94 -22.93 13.69
C PHE A 487 2.58 -23.01 12.20
N ILE A 488 1.43 -22.51 11.74
CA ILE A 488 1.06 -22.50 10.31
C ILE A 488 2.04 -21.69 9.43
N PHE A 489 2.79 -20.77 10.04
CA PHE A 489 3.82 -19.95 9.41
C PHE A 489 5.24 -20.54 9.52
N VAL A 490 5.42 -21.61 10.32
CA VAL A 490 6.70 -22.30 10.52
C VAL A 490 6.56 -23.73 10.06
N LYS A 491 7.43 -24.21 9.17
CA LYS A 491 7.42 -25.59 8.69
C LYS A 491 8.60 -26.33 9.31
N GLU A 492 8.30 -27.13 10.34
CA GLU A 492 9.29 -27.90 11.08
C GLU A 492 8.85 -29.36 11.19
N GLY A 493 9.38 -30.21 10.29
CA GLY A 493 9.08 -31.64 10.28
C GLY A 493 7.60 -31.96 10.09
N ASN A 494 7.08 -32.91 10.89
CA ASN A 494 5.71 -33.38 10.79
C ASN A 494 4.73 -32.46 11.54
N ALA A 495 3.70 -31.95 10.86
CA ALA A 495 2.72 -31.01 11.43
C ALA A 495 2.00 -31.52 12.70
N LYS A 496 1.77 -32.83 12.83
CA LYS A 496 1.14 -33.42 14.02
C LYS A 496 2.06 -33.38 15.23
N VAL A 497 3.36 -33.57 15.02
CA VAL A 497 4.38 -33.47 16.06
C VAL A 497 4.56 -32.01 16.45
N GLN A 498 4.69 -31.13 15.45
CA GLN A 498 4.86 -29.69 15.62
C GLN A 498 3.71 -29.07 16.42
N LEU A 499 2.46 -29.39 16.10
CA LEU A 499 1.30 -28.86 16.82
C LEU A 499 1.33 -29.22 18.32
N LYS A 500 1.81 -30.42 18.65
CA LYS A 500 1.93 -30.89 20.03
C LYS A 500 3.10 -30.27 20.77
N SER A 501 4.22 -30.02 20.09
CA SER A 501 5.44 -29.50 20.71
C SER A 501 5.49 -27.98 20.77
N SER A 502 4.94 -27.28 19.77
CA SER A 502 4.94 -25.82 19.67
C SER A 502 3.83 -25.35 18.72
N THR A 503 2.64 -25.10 19.29
CA THR A 503 1.53 -24.46 18.56
C THR A 503 1.86 -23.02 18.17
N TYR A 504 2.64 -22.33 19.01
CA TYR A 504 3.20 -21.02 18.75
C TYR A 504 4.72 -21.08 18.86
N TYR A 505 5.38 -20.11 18.26
CA TYR A 505 6.80 -19.85 18.42
C TYR A 505 6.96 -18.44 18.97
N ASN A 506 7.97 -18.22 19.81
CA ASN A 506 8.32 -16.92 20.34
C ASN A 506 9.34 -16.26 19.41
N MET A 507 9.00 -15.12 18.82
CA MET A 507 9.91 -14.31 18.02
C MET A 507 10.29 -13.07 18.81
N THR A 508 11.58 -12.89 19.07
CA THR A 508 12.11 -11.71 19.76
C THR A 508 13.09 -10.95 18.89
N LEU A 509 13.12 -9.62 19.03
CA LEU A 509 14.09 -8.75 18.38
C LEU A 509 15.00 -8.15 19.45
N TYR A 510 16.30 -8.43 19.35
CA TYR A 510 17.32 -7.86 20.23
C TYR A 510 18.18 -6.84 19.50
N GLN A 511 18.62 -5.80 20.21
CA GLN A 511 19.70 -4.90 19.80
C GLN A 511 20.95 -5.18 20.62
N LYS A 512 22.10 -5.23 19.95
CA LYS A 512 23.41 -5.35 20.60
C LYS A 512 24.49 -4.61 19.81
N TRP A 513 25.59 -4.29 20.47
CA TRP A 513 26.82 -3.85 19.81
C TRP A 513 27.72 -5.06 19.56
N GLU A 514 28.17 -5.24 18.31
CA GLU A 514 29.11 -6.30 17.94
C GLU A 514 30.43 -5.68 17.52
N GLU A 515 31.54 -6.15 18.11
CA GLU A 515 32.88 -5.69 17.75
C GLU A 515 33.22 -6.10 16.31
N VAL A 516 33.62 -5.14 15.49
CA VAL A 516 34.01 -5.36 14.09
C VAL A 516 35.47 -5.02 13.83
N TYR A 517 36.11 -4.28 14.74
CA TYR A 517 37.51 -3.89 14.61
C TYR A 517 38.11 -3.61 15.99
N SER A 518 39.35 -4.04 16.18
CA SER A 518 40.17 -3.65 17.32
C SER A 518 41.64 -3.48 16.92
N CYS A 519 42.31 -2.51 17.53
CA CYS A 519 43.75 -2.31 17.37
C CYS A 519 44.40 -1.79 18.65
N GLU A 520 45.69 -2.05 18.79
CA GLU A 520 46.52 -1.55 19.89
C GLU A 520 47.49 -0.48 19.42
N ASN A 521 47.83 0.45 20.30
CA ASN A 521 48.74 1.55 20.00
C ASN A 521 50.19 1.17 20.26
N ALA A 522 50.82 0.49 19.29
CA ALA A 522 52.23 0.12 19.40
C ALA A 522 53.19 1.33 19.37
N TYR A 523 52.80 2.41 18.68
CA TYR A 523 53.65 3.58 18.43
C TYR A 523 52.98 4.84 18.99
N LYS A 524 53.50 5.31 20.13
CA LYS A 524 53.06 6.42 21.00
C LYS A 524 52.83 7.80 20.34
N GLU A 525 52.75 7.89 19.03
CA GLU A 525 52.61 9.12 18.25
C GLU A 525 51.34 9.15 17.38
N ASN A 526 50.74 8.00 17.06
CA ASN A 526 49.55 7.99 16.22
C ASN A 526 48.28 8.31 17.04
N ARG A 527 47.62 9.41 16.70
CA ARG A 527 46.39 9.89 17.36
C ARG A 527 45.12 9.61 16.54
N GLU A 528 45.23 8.96 15.40
CA GLU A 528 44.10 8.68 14.51
C GLU A 528 44.02 7.19 14.17
N VAL A 529 42.81 6.63 14.27
CA VAL A 529 42.50 5.26 13.84
C VAL A 529 41.53 5.31 12.68
N VAL A 530 41.91 4.66 11.58
CA VAL A 530 41.07 4.50 10.39
C VAL A 530 40.58 3.05 10.35
N VAL A 531 39.26 2.89 10.48
CA VAL A 531 38.56 1.61 10.35
C VAL A 531 38.09 1.46 8.92
N ASN A 532 38.45 0.33 8.30
CA ASN A 532 37.97 -0.08 6.98
C ASN A 532 37.77 -1.61 6.99
N VAL A 533 36.57 -2.06 7.34
CA VAL A 533 36.26 -3.49 7.53
C VAL A 533 35.02 -3.87 6.71
N GLU A 534 35.10 -5.01 6.03
CA GLU A 534 33.94 -5.63 5.39
C GLU A 534 33.15 -6.46 6.40
N VAL A 535 31.85 -6.20 6.50
CA VAL A 535 30.91 -6.96 7.33
C VAL A 535 29.80 -7.54 6.47
N GLU A 536 29.38 -8.75 6.77
CA GLU A 536 28.18 -9.33 6.13
C GLU A 536 26.94 -8.65 6.72
N PRO A 537 26.11 -7.97 5.90
CA PRO A 537 25.01 -7.15 6.42
C PRO A 537 23.86 -7.98 6.97
N GLU A 538 23.78 -9.26 6.60
CA GLU A 538 22.73 -10.19 6.99
C GLU A 538 23.36 -11.57 7.20
N VAL A 539 23.20 -12.11 8.41
CA VAL A 539 23.69 -13.42 8.82
C VAL A 539 22.52 -14.24 9.35
N VAL A 540 22.39 -15.48 8.89
CA VAL A 540 21.33 -16.41 9.34
C VAL A 540 21.97 -17.58 10.06
N LYS A 541 21.37 -18.00 11.18
CA LYS A 541 21.82 -19.14 11.98
C LYS A 541 20.65 -20.10 12.22
N LEU A 542 20.84 -21.38 11.92
CA LEU A 542 19.90 -22.44 12.23
C LEU A 542 20.29 -23.07 13.59
N GLY A 543 19.49 -22.81 14.62
CA GLY A 543 19.93 -23.00 16.01
C GLY A 543 21.11 -22.08 16.32
N GLU A 544 22.28 -22.67 16.58
CA GLU A 544 23.52 -21.93 16.85
C GLU A 544 24.49 -21.91 15.64
N GLN A 545 24.16 -22.61 14.56
CA GLN A 545 25.07 -22.80 13.42
C GLN A 545 24.74 -21.84 12.28
N GLY A 546 25.72 -21.05 11.83
CA GLY A 546 25.59 -20.14 10.69
C GLY A 546 25.34 -20.88 9.36
N ILE A 547 24.51 -20.27 8.50
CA ILE A 547 24.23 -20.76 7.14
C ILE A 547 24.65 -19.76 6.07
N GLY A 548 25.21 -20.28 4.99
CA GLY A 548 25.48 -19.49 3.78
C GLY A 548 24.17 -19.13 3.07
N LYS A 549 24.12 -17.95 2.46
CA LYS A 549 22.93 -17.49 1.72
C LYS A 549 22.52 -18.44 0.59
N GLU A 550 23.46 -19.19 0.01
CA GLU A 550 23.17 -20.17 -1.05
C GLU A 550 22.29 -21.35 -0.61
N THR A 551 22.14 -21.60 0.69
CA THR A 551 21.28 -22.69 1.19
C THR A 551 19.84 -22.24 1.45
N ILE A 552 19.55 -20.94 1.29
CA ILE A 552 18.20 -20.38 1.40
C ILE A 552 17.44 -20.62 0.10
N ARG A 553 16.31 -21.34 0.16
CA ARG A 553 15.49 -21.65 -1.02
C ARG A 553 14.06 -21.18 -0.80
N VAL A 554 13.52 -20.46 -1.78
CA VAL A 554 12.09 -20.10 -1.79
C VAL A 554 11.37 -21.09 -2.70
N ASN A 555 10.31 -21.73 -2.21
CA ASN A 555 9.48 -22.61 -3.03
C ASN A 555 8.22 -21.88 -3.56
N GLU A 556 7.54 -22.52 -4.52
CA GLU A 556 6.34 -22.01 -5.20
C GLU A 556 5.15 -21.70 -4.26
N ASN A 557 5.18 -22.24 -3.04
CA ASN A 557 4.14 -22.05 -2.01
C ASN A 557 4.46 -20.89 -1.05
N GLY A 558 5.47 -20.05 -1.36
CA GLY A 558 5.86 -18.91 -0.55
C GLY A 558 6.49 -19.30 0.79
N VAL A 559 7.20 -20.44 0.86
CA VAL A 559 7.97 -20.84 2.04
C VAL A 559 9.46 -20.66 1.75
N VAL A 560 10.14 -19.91 2.62
CA VAL A 560 11.59 -19.72 2.64
C VAL A 560 12.19 -20.82 3.52
N TRP A 561 12.94 -21.73 2.91
CA TRP A 561 13.59 -22.85 3.57
C TRP A 561 15.03 -22.51 3.94
N PHE A 562 15.38 -22.76 5.20
CA PHE A 562 16.72 -22.63 5.77
C PHE A 562 17.21 -24.03 6.12
N GLY A 563 18.30 -24.48 5.48
CA GLY A 563 18.79 -25.84 5.64
C GLY A 563 20.29 -25.95 5.81
N ILE A 564 20.72 -26.86 6.70
CA ILE A 564 22.09 -27.37 6.81
C ILE A 564 22.00 -28.89 6.95
N ALA A 565 22.66 -29.62 6.04
CA ALA A 565 22.70 -31.08 6.07
C ALA A 565 21.30 -31.69 6.27
N ASN A 566 21.06 -32.35 7.41
CA ASN A 566 19.81 -33.05 7.72
C ASN A 566 18.80 -32.20 8.51
N LYS A 567 19.09 -30.92 8.78
CA LYS A 567 18.20 -29.99 9.50
C LYS A 567 17.67 -28.94 8.53
N SER A 568 16.35 -28.78 8.50
CA SER A 568 15.69 -27.74 7.71
C SER A 568 14.49 -27.16 8.45
N VAL A 569 14.34 -25.84 8.40
CA VAL A 569 13.13 -25.13 8.84
C VAL A 569 12.63 -24.24 7.71
N GLY A 570 11.32 -24.22 7.51
CA GLY A 570 10.68 -23.29 6.59
C GLY A 570 10.00 -22.16 7.35
N LEU A 571 10.15 -20.92 6.90
CA LEU A 571 9.28 -19.81 7.31
C LEU A 571 8.46 -19.35 6.11
N ARG A 572 7.17 -19.11 6.30
CA ARG A 572 6.36 -18.47 5.25
C ARG A 572 6.90 -17.06 4.97
N SER A 573 6.84 -16.65 3.71
CA SER A 573 7.41 -15.39 3.22
C SER A 573 6.90 -14.19 4.00
N ALA A 574 5.62 -14.20 4.39
CA ALA A 574 5.01 -13.16 5.24
C ALA A 574 5.81 -12.86 6.53
N VAL A 575 6.46 -13.88 7.13
CA VAL A 575 7.30 -13.67 8.33
C VAL A 575 8.63 -13.02 7.96
N THR A 576 9.31 -13.52 6.93
CA THR A 576 10.62 -13.00 6.50
C THR A 576 10.51 -11.61 5.89
N GLU A 577 9.44 -11.34 5.14
CA GLU A 577 9.12 -10.02 4.58
C GLU A 577 8.83 -9.02 5.70
N ARG A 578 8.06 -9.43 6.72
CA ARG A 578 7.79 -8.56 7.87
C ARG A 578 9.08 -8.20 8.62
N MET A 579 9.96 -9.17 8.88
CA MET A 579 11.26 -8.92 9.50
C MET A 579 12.06 -7.88 8.71
N LYS A 580 12.19 -8.08 7.40
CA LYS A 580 12.94 -7.19 6.52
C LYS A 580 12.33 -5.77 6.48
N TRP A 581 11.02 -5.66 6.38
CA TRP A 581 10.31 -4.38 6.41
C TRP A 581 10.55 -3.59 7.72
N GLU A 582 10.62 -4.29 8.86
CA GLU A 582 10.90 -3.64 10.15
C GLU A 582 12.34 -3.10 10.26
N GLU A 583 13.30 -3.73 9.60
CA GLU A 583 14.70 -3.27 9.53
C GLU A 583 14.85 -2.08 8.56
N GLU A 584 14.26 -2.17 7.37
CA GLU A 584 14.29 -1.10 6.36
C GLU A 584 13.66 0.19 6.91
N ARG A 585 12.55 0.09 7.63
CA ARG A 585 11.91 1.23 8.30
C ARG A 585 12.78 1.84 9.40
N PHE A 586 13.65 1.05 10.02
CA PHE A 586 14.63 1.53 11.01
C PHE A 586 15.92 2.09 10.36
N GLY A 587 15.95 2.18 9.03
CA GLY A 587 17.05 2.77 8.26
C GLY A 587 18.09 1.76 7.79
N TRP A 588 17.84 0.45 7.94
CA TRP A 588 18.72 -0.56 7.35
C TRP A 588 18.69 -0.49 5.82
N LYS A 589 19.86 -0.37 5.19
CA LYS A 589 20.01 -0.32 3.72
C LYS A 589 20.73 -1.57 3.23
N SER A 590 20.05 -2.32 2.35
CA SER A 590 20.57 -3.54 1.74
C SER A 590 21.33 -3.22 0.45
N ASP A 591 22.60 -2.82 0.56
CA ASP A 591 23.50 -2.73 -0.60
C ASP A 591 24.55 -3.84 -0.51
N SER A 592 24.47 -4.81 -1.41
CA SER A 592 25.49 -5.82 -1.73
C SER A 592 25.77 -6.93 -0.69
N ARG A 593 26.51 -7.97 -1.14
CA ARG A 593 26.88 -9.14 -0.31
C ARG A 593 27.76 -8.78 0.88
N ARG A 594 28.41 -7.60 0.88
CA ARG A 594 29.32 -7.12 1.92
C ARG A 594 29.15 -5.61 2.10
N ALA A 595 28.91 -5.16 3.33
CA ALA A 595 28.90 -3.75 3.67
C ALA A 595 30.30 -3.33 4.14
N VAL A 596 30.79 -2.17 3.69
CA VAL A 596 32.09 -1.65 4.11
C VAL A 596 31.89 -0.61 5.20
N VAL A 597 32.37 -0.91 6.41
CA VAL A 597 32.41 0.03 7.54
C VAL A 597 33.66 0.90 7.40
N LYS A 598 33.46 2.18 7.06
CA LYS A 598 34.53 3.18 6.98
C LYS A 598 34.34 4.24 8.06
N ARG A 599 35.33 4.44 8.92
CA ARG A 599 35.30 5.42 10.01
C ARG A 599 36.71 5.91 10.35
N SER A 600 36.87 7.18 10.68
CA SER A 600 38.13 7.76 11.16
C SER A 600 37.89 8.45 12.50
N ASP A 601 38.50 7.94 13.57
CA ASP A 601 38.36 8.49 14.92
C ASP A 601 39.71 9.06 15.40
N LYS A 602 39.67 10.25 15.99
CA LYS A 602 40.84 10.91 16.58
C LYS A 602 40.76 10.85 18.11
N PHE A 603 41.88 10.52 18.75
CA PHE A 603 42.01 10.50 20.19
C PHE A 603 42.28 11.91 20.74
N ASP A 604 41.46 12.35 21.69
CA ASP A 604 41.45 13.71 22.27
C ASP A 604 41.94 13.76 23.74
N GLY A 605 42.46 12.65 24.29
CA GLY A 605 42.94 12.56 25.66
C GLY A 605 44.17 13.43 25.97
N GLY A 606 44.11 14.18 27.07
CA GLY A 606 45.03 15.27 27.40
C GLY A 606 46.42 14.93 27.98
N GLY A 607 46.89 13.67 27.95
CA GLY A 607 48.24 13.41 28.49
C GLY A 607 48.80 11.98 28.42
N SER A 608 47.96 10.94 28.39
CA SER A 608 48.38 9.55 28.16
C SER A 608 47.98 9.12 26.74
N ASN A 609 48.86 8.38 26.05
CA ASN A 609 48.48 7.75 24.80
C ASN A 609 47.43 6.67 25.05
N TRP A 610 46.48 6.51 24.12
CA TRP A 610 45.55 5.37 24.13
C TRP A 610 46.33 4.06 24.00
N LYS A 611 45.88 3.00 24.66
CA LYS A 611 46.41 1.62 24.60
C LYS A 611 45.69 0.79 23.55
N SER A 612 44.36 0.83 23.53
CA SER A 612 43.53 0.05 22.61
C SER A 612 42.36 0.88 22.09
N TYR A 613 41.92 0.55 20.86
CA TYR A 613 40.74 1.10 20.23
C TYR A 613 39.87 -0.05 19.75
N LYS A 614 38.56 0.09 19.94
CA LYS A 614 37.55 -0.87 19.49
C LYS A 614 36.42 -0.15 18.77
N CYS A 615 35.96 -0.71 17.64
CA CYS A 615 34.81 -0.25 16.89
C CYS A 615 33.73 -1.32 16.85
N TYR A 616 32.50 -0.89 17.03
CA TYR A 616 31.31 -1.72 17.13
C TYR A 616 30.27 -1.29 16.10
N VAL A 617 29.52 -2.26 15.59
CA VAL A 617 28.36 -2.04 14.73
C VAL A 617 27.09 -2.43 15.49
N LEU A 618 26.00 -1.73 15.26
CA LEU A 618 24.71 -2.14 15.80
C LEU A 618 24.22 -3.38 15.04
N VAL A 619 23.84 -4.42 15.78
CA VAL A 619 23.24 -5.64 15.26
C VAL A 619 21.84 -5.79 15.82
N GLU A 620 20.86 -5.97 14.93
CA GLU A 620 19.50 -6.36 15.30
C GLU A 620 19.28 -7.84 15.00
N SER A 621 18.90 -8.60 16.02
CA SER A 621 18.79 -10.07 15.95
C SER A 621 17.35 -10.51 16.19
N PHE A 622 16.70 -10.99 15.14
CA PHE A 622 15.44 -11.74 15.25
C PHE A 622 15.75 -13.18 15.68
N VAL A 623 15.21 -13.61 16.82
CA VAL A 623 15.41 -14.95 17.36
C VAL A 623 14.07 -15.65 17.46
N LEU A 624 13.89 -16.71 16.68
CA LEU A 624 12.73 -17.58 16.70
C LEU A 624 13.00 -18.77 17.64
N ARG A 625 12.16 -18.91 18.67
CA ARG A 625 12.21 -19.98 19.66
C ARG A 625 10.95 -20.83 19.65
N ARG A 626 11.10 -22.10 19.97
CA ARG A 626 9.98 -22.97 20.37
C ARG A 626 9.49 -22.55 21.76
N MET A 627 8.33 -23.08 22.17
CA MET A 627 7.76 -22.77 23.50
C MET A 627 8.56 -23.37 24.66
N ASP A 628 9.46 -24.32 24.40
CA ASP A 628 10.44 -24.84 25.37
C ASP A 628 11.73 -23.98 25.43
N GLU A 629 11.69 -22.78 24.84
CA GLU A 629 12.79 -21.81 24.72
C GLU A 629 13.98 -22.24 23.83
N SER A 630 13.90 -23.41 23.19
CA SER A 630 14.93 -23.85 22.26
C SER A 630 14.94 -22.98 21.00
N VAL A 631 16.14 -22.54 20.59
CA VAL A 631 16.32 -21.69 19.40
C VAL A 631 16.13 -22.52 18.14
N VAL A 632 15.36 -21.97 17.20
CA VAL A 632 15.09 -22.55 15.89
C VAL A 632 15.94 -21.84 14.84
N LEU A 633 15.84 -20.51 14.80
CA LEU A 633 16.44 -19.68 13.77
C LEU A 633 16.80 -18.32 14.35
N THR A 634 17.96 -17.78 13.98
CA THR A 634 18.36 -16.42 14.28
C THR A 634 18.70 -15.69 12.99
N PHE A 635 18.17 -14.49 12.81
CA PHE A 635 18.47 -13.57 11.72
C PHE A 635 19.12 -12.31 12.28
N GLU A 636 20.35 -12.02 11.88
CA GLU A 636 21.11 -10.87 12.35
C GLU A 636 21.29 -9.86 11.21
N PHE A 637 20.87 -8.63 11.45
CA PHE A 637 21.01 -7.49 10.55
C PHE A 637 22.05 -6.53 11.11
N LYS A 638 23.13 -6.29 10.36
CA LYS A 638 24.20 -5.35 10.75
C LYS A 638 23.96 -3.99 10.12
N HIS A 639 23.85 -2.95 10.94
CA HIS A 639 23.60 -1.58 10.52
C HIS A 639 24.92 -0.84 10.35
N GLY A 640 25.52 -0.92 9.15
CA GLY A 640 26.85 -0.36 8.87
C GLY A 640 26.99 1.16 9.04
N ASP A 641 25.87 1.88 9.08
CA ASP A 641 25.76 3.32 9.35
C ASP A 641 25.67 3.65 10.85
N LYS A 642 25.40 2.66 11.71
CA LYS A 642 25.25 2.82 13.16
C LYS A 642 26.47 2.23 13.87
N LEU A 643 27.42 3.10 14.18
CA LEU A 643 28.74 2.73 14.72
C LEU A 643 28.99 3.35 16.09
N LYS A 644 29.67 2.61 16.95
CA LYS A 644 30.14 3.08 18.27
C LYS A 644 31.61 2.71 18.44
N SER A 645 32.38 3.56 19.12
CA SER A 645 33.80 3.31 19.37
C SER A 645 34.16 3.52 20.84
N LYS A 646 35.25 2.88 21.27
CA LYS A 646 35.77 2.97 22.63
C LYS A 646 37.30 3.00 22.58
N TRP A 647 37.87 3.97 23.29
CA TRP A 647 39.30 4.05 23.58
C TRP A 647 39.57 3.55 25.00
N GLU A 648 40.68 2.85 25.19
CA GLU A 648 41.22 2.50 26.51
C GLU A 648 42.60 3.14 26.65
N SER A 649 42.89 3.77 27.79
CA SER A 649 44.14 4.52 28.06
C SER A 649 45.03 3.90 29.12
#